data_AF-A0A8X8ZQK1-F1
#
_entry.id   AF-A0A8X8ZQK1-F1
#
_cell.length_a   1.000
_cell.length_b   1.000
_cell.length_c   1.000
_cell.angle_alpha   90.00
_cell.angle_beta   90.00
_cell.angle_gamma   90.00
#
_symmetry.space_group_name_H-M   'P 1'
#
loop_
_entity.id
_entity.type
_entity.pdbx_description
1 polymer ?
#
loop_
_entity_poly.entity_id
_entity_poly.type
_entity_poly.pdbx_seq_one_letter_code
_entity_poly.pdbx_strand_id
1 'polypeptide(L)'
;MIIRSPELEVKNLVDKDPVKTYFEQWAKPGHFSRTIAKGPDTTTWIWNLHADAHDFDSHTSDLEEISRKVFSAHFGQLSIIFLWLSGMYFHGARFSNYEAWLSDPTHIGPSAQVVWPIVGQEILNGDVGGGFRGIQITSGFFQIWRASGITSELQLYCTAIGALVFAALMLFAGWFHYHKAAPKLAWFQDVESMLNHHLAGLLGLGSLSWAGHQVHVSLPINQFLNAGVDPKEIPLPHEFILNRDLLAQLYPSFAEGATPFFTLNWSKYAEFLTFRGGLDPVTGGLWLTDIAHHHLAIAILFLIAGHMYRTNWGIGHGLKDILEAHKGPFTGQGHKGLYEILTTSWHAQLSLNLAMLGSLTIVVAHHMYSMPPYPYLATDYGTQLSLFTHHMWIGGFLIVGAAAHAAIFMVRDYDPTTRYNDLLDRVLRHRDAIISHLNWACIFLGFHSFGLYIHNDTMSALGRPQDMFSDTAIQLQPVFAQWIQNTHALAPSATAPGATASTSLTWGGGDLVAVGGKVALLPIPLGTADFLVHHIHAFTIHVTVLILLKGVLFARSSRLIPDKANLGFRFPCDGPGRGGTCQVSAWDHVFLGLFWMYNSISVVIFHFSWKMQSDVWGSISDQGVVTHITGGNFAQSSYGHRHPSGRGYWQELIESIVWAHNKLKVAPATQPRALSIVQGRAVGVTHYLLGGIATTWAFSQGLAQDPTTRRIWFGIATAHDFESHDDITEERLYQNIFASHFGQLAIIFLWTSGNLFHVAWQGNFESWVQDPLHWWYTIGLRTNEDLYTGALFLLFLSAISLIAGLFGVSSLAWTRHLVHVAIPGSRGESVRWNNFLDVLPHPQGLGPLFSGQWNLYAQNPDSSSHLFGTSQGAGTAILTLLGGFHPQTQSLWLTDMAHHHLAIAFIFLVAGHMYRTNFGIGHSIKDLLDAHIPPGGRLGRGHKGLYDTINNSLHFQLGLALASLGVITSLVAQHMYSLPAYAFIAQDFTTQAALYTHRQYIARFIMTGAFAHGTIFFIRDYNPEQNEDNVLARMLDHKEAIISHLSWAIHFLGFHTLGLCVHNDVMLAFGTPEKQILIEPIFAQWIQSAHGKTSYEFDVLLSSTSGPTFNAG
;
A
#
# COMPACT_ATOMS: atom_id res chain seq x y z
N MET A 1 30.86 24.96 54.81
CA MET A 1 31.53 23.67 54.51
C MET A 1 30.46 22.59 54.63
N ILE A 2 29.78 22.27 53.52
CA ILE A 2 28.77 21.21 53.46
C ILE A 2 29.49 20.02 52.85
N ILE A 3 29.69 18.97 53.65
CA ILE A 3 30.25 17.69 53.20
C ILE A 3 29.18 17.06 52.30
N ARG A 4 29.36 17.17 50.98
CA ARG A 4 28.60 16.37 50.01
C ARG A 4 29.09 14.92 50.09
N SER A 5 28.16 13.98 50.07
CA SER A 5 28.39 12.54 49.98
C SER A 5 29.38 12.21 48.85
N PRO A 6 30.21 11.14 48.96
CA PRO A 6 31.13 10.78 47.90
C PRO A 6 30.35 10.38 46.64
N GLU A 7 30.55 11.13 45.56
CA GLU A 7 30.02 10.81 44.22
C GLU A 7 30.67 9.50 43.70
N LEU A 8 29.91 8.70 42.97
CA LEU A 8 30.35 7.43 42.40
C LEU A 8 31.53 7.68 41.43
N GLU A 9 32.73 7.21 41.78
CA GLU A 9 33.87 7.18 40.85
C GLU A 9 33.49 6.36 39.60
N VAL A 10 33.72 6.92 38.40
CA VAL A 10 33.58 6.19 37.13
C VAL A 10 34.55 5.02 37.15
N LYS A 11 34.01 3.82 37.32
CA LYS A 11 34.76 2.55 37.39
C LYS A 11 34.21 1.58 36.36
N ASN A 12 35.11 0.95 35.60
CA ASN A 12 34.76 -0.18 34.76
C ASN A 12 34.44 -1.38 35.66
N LEU A 13 33.16 -1.60 35.94
CA LEU A 13 32.67 -2.71 36.75
C LEU A 13 32.09 -3.78 35.83
N VAL A 14 32.71 -4.96 35.81
CA VAL A 14 32.26 -6.12 35.03
C VAL A 14 32.18 -7.36 35.91
N ASP A 15 31.21 -8.23 35.63
CA ASP A 15 31.16 -9.59 36.17
C ASP A 15 31.88 -10.56 35.24
N LYS A 16 32.70 -11.44 35.83
CA LYS A 16 33.44 -12.48 35.10
C LYS A 16 32.61 -13.75 34.96
N ASP A 17 32.52 -14.25 33.74
CA ASP A 17 31.82 -15.50 33.39
C ASP A 17 30.36 -15.60 33.93
N PRO A 18 29.50 -14.57 33.79
CA PRO A 18 28.18 -14.55 34.41
C PRO A 18 27.20 -15.57 33.80
N VAL A 19 27.35 -15.88 32.50
CA VAL A 19 26.51 -16.85 31.78
C VAL A 19 27.42 -17.82 31.03
N LYS A 20 27.37 -19.10 31.38
CA LYS A 20 28.14 -20.14 30.68
C LYS A 20 27.73 -20.22 29.20
N THR A 21 28.69 -20.43 28.30
CA THR A 21 28.41 -20.73 26.88
C THR A 21 28.18 -22.23 26.70
N TYR A 22 26.95 -22.63 26.34
CA TYR A 22 26.57 -24.02 26.07
C TYR A 22 25.32 -24.07 25.16
N PHE A 23 25.19 -25.11 24.32
CA PHE A 23 24.11 -25.24 23.33
C PHE A 23 22.77 -25.77 23.89
N GLU A 24 22.69 -26.15 25.16
CA GLU A 24 21.47 -26.77 25.72
C GLU A 24 20.25 -25.85 25.63
N GLN A 25 20.42 -24.53 25.78
CA GLN A 25 19.32 -23.56 25.65
C GLN A 25 18.79 -23.46 24.21
N TRP A 26 19.62 -23.76 23.21
CA TRP A 26 19.18 -23.77 21.80
C TRP A 26 18.26 -24.96 21.52
N ALA A 27 18.47 -26.09 22.22
CA ALA A 27 17.58 -27.24 22.18
C ALA A 27 16.25 -27.01 22.92
N LYS A 28 16.09 -25.87 23.60
CA LYS A 28 14.88 -25.47 24.34
C LYS A 28 14.33 -24.14 23.77
N PRO A 29 13.70 -24.14 22.58
CA PRO A 29 13.16 -22.91 22.01
C PRO A 29 12.10 -22.31 22.94
N GLY A 30 12.22 -21.01 23.21
CA GLY A 30 11.35 -20.30 24.15
C GLY A 30 11.78 -20.35 25.61
N HIS A 31 12.99 -20.87 25.92
CA HIS A 31 13.53 -20.93 27.29
C HIS A 31 13.51 -19.60 28.04
N PHE A 32 13.55 -18.47 27.31
CA PHE A 32 13.54 -17.11 27.85
C PHE A 32 12.18 -16.68 28.41
N SER A 33 11.10 -17.41 28.11
CA SER A 33 9.75 -17.10 28.58
C SER A 33 9.12 -18.29 29.27
N ARG A 34 8.70 -18.12 30.53
CA ARG A 34 8.04 -19.22 31.30
C ARG A 34 6.72 -19.68 30.67
N THR A 35 6.05 -18.83 29.91
CA THR A 35 4.80 -19.18 29.22
C THR A 35 5.06 -20.02 27.98
N ILE A 36 6.14 -19.75 27.25
CA ILE A 36 6.52 -20.45 26.02
C ILE A 36 7.36 -21.70 26.33
N ALA A 37 8.14 -21.73 27.41
CA ALA A 37 9.00 -22.86 27.76
C ALA A 37 8.26 -24.20 28.00
N LYS A 38 6.93 -24.19 28.14
CA LYS A 38 6.09 -25.39 28.31
C LYS A 38 5.97 -26.27 27.06
N GLY A 39 6.31 -25.73 25.89
CA GLY A 39 6.27 -26.45 24.60
C GLY A 39 5.05 -26.13 23.73
N PRO A 40 5.07 -26.60 22.46
CA PRO A 40 4.10 -26.21 21.43
C PRO A 40 2.80 -27.02 21.48
N ASP A 41 1.91 -26.69 22.42
CA ASP A 41 0.55 -27.27 22.46
C ASP A 41 -0.33 -26.79 21.28
N THR A 42 -0.10 -25.57 20.79
CA THR A 42 -0.82 -24.95 19.66
C THR A 42 0.15 -24.22 18.72
N THR A 43 -0.25 -24.00 17.46
CA THR A 43 0.57 -23.25 16.49
C THR A 43 0.79 -21.78 16.89
N THR A 44 -0.07 -21.20 17.75
CA THR A 44 0.13 -19.87 18.35
C THR A 44 1.45 -19.77 19.10
N TRP A 45 1.90 -20.88 19.70
CA TRP A 45 3.20 -20.95 20.37
C TRP A 45 4.36 -20.57 19.46
N ILE A 46 4.34 -21.04 18.21
CA ILE A 46 5.39 -20.76 17.22
C ILE A 46 5.43 -19.25 16.94
N TRP A 47 4.28 -18.61 16.78
CA TRP A 47 4.23 -17.18 16.53
C TRP A 47 4.68 -16.35 17.73
N ASN A 48 4.29 -16.74 18.95
CA ASN A 48 4.73 -16.06 20.17
C ASN A 48 6.23 -16.22 20.42
N LEU A 49 6.80 -17.39 20.09
CA LEU A 49 8.25 -17.62 20.15
C LEU A 49 9.02 -16.56 19.36
N HIS A 50 8.56 -16.21 18.17
CA HIS A 50 9.19 -15.18 17.34
C HIS A 50 8.83 -13.76 17.80
N ALA A 51 7.56 -13.51 18.14
CA ALA A 51 7.07 -12.19 18.50
C ALA A 51 7.66 -11.66 19.82
N ASP A 52 8.06 -12.54 20.73
CA ASP A 52 8.55 -12.17 22.06
C ASP A 52 10.07 -12.38 22.21
N ALA A 53 10.77 -12.81 21.15
CA ALA A 53 12.21 -13.14 21.19
C ALA A 53 13.11 -11.97 21.61
N HIS A 54 12.77 -10.74 21.19
CA HIS A 54 13.52 -9.53 21.53
C HIS A 54 12.79 -8.62 22.54
N ASP A 55 11.69 -9.11 23.14
CA ASP A 55 11.00 -8.41 24.23
C ASP A 55 11.68 -8.75 25.57
N PHE A 56 12.92 -8.27 25.75
CA PHE A 56 13.78 -8.66 26.88
C PHE A 56 13.18 -8.38 28.25
N ASP A 57 12.39 -7.30 28.38
CA ASP A 57 11.68 -6.94 29.61
C ASP A 57 10.60 -7.96 29.99
N SER A 58 10.09 -8.73 29.02
CA SER A 58 9.15 -9.82 29.29
C SER A 58 9.85 -11.10 29.78
N HIS A 59 11.17 -11.22 29.59
CA HIS A 59 11.94 -12.40 29.98
C HIS A 59 12.34 -12.36 31.46
N THR A 60 12.71 -11.18 31.94
CA THR A 60 13.25 -10.94 33.28
C THR A 60 12.90 -9.53 33.74
N SER A 61 12.78 -9.31 35.05
CA SER A 61 12.59 -7.98 35.63
C SER A 61 13.91 -7.31 36.04
N ASP A 62 15.05 -7.98 35.84
CA ASP A 62 16.37 -7.45 36.16
C ASP A 62 16.89 -6.52 35.05
N LEU A 63 16.88 -5.22 35.33
CA LEU A 63 17.36 -4.19 34.40
C LEU A 63 18.83 -4.36 34.02
N GLU A 64 19.65 -4.94 34.89
CA GLU A 64 21.05 -5.21 34.58
C GLU A 64 21.19 -6.30 33.51
N GLU A 65 20.45 -7.40 33.66
CA GLU A 65 20.41 -8.48 32.66
C GLU A 65 19.84 -7.97 31.31
N ILE A 66 18.78 -7.16 31.34
CA ILE A 66 18.21 -6.52 30.14
C ILE A 66 19.27 -5.66 29.45
N SER A 67 19.96 -4.79 30.20
CA SER A 67 21.00 -3.90 29.66
C SER A 67 22.15 -4.68 29.01
N ARG A 68 22.54 -5.81 29.60
CA ARG A 68 23.56 -6.72 29.05
C ARG A 68 23.09 -7.37 27.73
N LYS A 69 21.82 -7.81 27.66
CA LYS A 69 21.23 -8.37 26.43
C LYS A 69 21.16 -7.32 25.32
N VAL A 70 20.69 -6.11 25.63
CA VAL A 70 20.63 -4.98 24.69
C VAL A 70 22.03 -4.67 24.15
N PHE A 71 23.03 -4.54 25.02
CA PHE A 71 24.40 -4.23 24.62
C PHE A 71 25.03 -5.31 23.73
N SER A 72 24.82 -6.59 24.07
CA SER A 72 25.28 -7.71 23.23
C SER A 72 24.56 -7.74 21.87
N ALA A 73 23.25 -7.47 21.85
CA ALA A 73 22.46 -7.40 20.63
C ALA A 73 22.91 -6.25 19.71
N HIS A 74 23.34 -5.11 20.25
CA HIS A 74 23.92 -4.01 19.47
C HIS A 74 25.17 -4.46 18.70
N PHE A 75 26.06 -5.22 19.33
CA PHE A 75 27.22 -5.80 18.64
C PHE A 75 26.82 -6.82 17.57
N GLY A 76 25.80 -7.63 17.83
CA GLY A 76 25.22 -8.52 16.82
C GLY A 76 24.70 -7.75 15.60
N GLN A 77 23.98 -6.65 15.82
CA GLN A 77 23.49 -5.78 14.74
C GLN A 77 24.65 -5.11 13.96
N LEU A 78 25.67 -4.60 14.66
CA LEU A 78 26.86 -4.03 14.02
C LEU A 78 27.60 -5.07 13.18
N SER A 79 27.69 -6.32 13.64
CA SER A 79 28.26 -7.43 12.87
C SER A 79 27.53 -7.65 11.55
N ILE A 80 26.18 -7.63 11.56
CA ILE A 80 25.36 -7.75 10.35
C ILE A 80 25.58 -6.56 9.40
N ILE A 81 25.67 -5.33 9.93
CA ILE A 81 25.94 -4.13 9.13
C ILE A 81 27.31 -4.24 8.43
N PHE A 82 28.36 -4.64 9.16
CA PHE A 82 29.69 -4.83 8.57
C PHE A 82 29.74 -5.98 7.56
N LEU A 83 28.99 -7.06 7.80
CA LEU A 83 28.87 -8.16 6.83
C LEU A 83 28.16 -7.70 5.55
N TRP A 84 27.09 -6.92 5.68
CA TRP A 84 26.40 -6.32 4.54
C TRP A 84 27.33 -5.38 3.77
N LEU A 85 28.04 -4.47 4.46
CA LEU A 85 29.03 -3.59 3.83
C LEU A 85 30.12 -4.40 3.11
N SER A 86 30.68 -5.42 3.76
CA SER A 86 31.65 -6.34 3.15
C SER A 86 31.13 -6.94 1.85
N GLY A 87 29.88 -7.40 1.83
CA GLY A 87 29.21 -7.88 0.63
C GLY A 87 29.13 -6.83 -0.48
N MET A 88 28.77 -5.58 -0.15
CA MET A 88 28.70 -4.49 -1.14
C MET A 88 30.05 -4.20 -1.78
N TYR A 89 31.12 -4.09 -0.98
CA TYR A 89 32.48 -3.90 -1.48
C TYR A 89 32.98 -5.11 -2.28
N PHE A 90 32.67 -6.33 -1.84
CA PHE A 90 33.07 -7.56 -2.53
C PHE A 90 32.41 -7.69 -3.90
N HIS A 91 31.11 -7.38 -3.99
CA HIS A 91 30.38 -7.36 -5.25
C HIS A 91 30.94 -6.29 -6.20
N GLY A 92 31.26 -5.11 -5.68
CA GLY A 92 32.01 -4.08 -6.42
C GLY A 92 33.35 -4.56 -6.95
N ALA A 93 34.08 -5.36 -6.17
CA ALA A 93 35.40 -5.85 -6.55
C ALA A 93 35.41 -7.04 -7.53
N ARG A 94 34.31 -7.80 -7.65
CA ARG A 94 34.32 -9.10 -8.37
C ARG A 94 33.28 -9.23 -9.47
N PHE A 95 32.16 -8.52 -9.36
CA PHE A 95 31.00 -8.68 -10.23
C PHE A 95 30.48 -7.34 -10.74
N SER A 96 31.37 -6.38 -10.95
CA SER A 96 31.01 -5.01 -11.30
C SER A 96 31.79 -4.50 -12.51
N ASN A 97 31.34 -3.37 -13.04
CA ASN A 97 32.04 -2.59 -14.06
C ASN A 97 32.71 -1.34 -13.49
N TYR A 98 33.12 -1.34 -12.22
CA TYR A 98 33.60 -0.14 -11.51
C TYR A 98 34.77 0.57 -12.20
N GLU A 99 35.83 -0.14 -12.62
CA GLU A 99 36.97 0.49 -13.30
C GLU A 99 36.59 1.07 -14.66
N ALA A 100 35.70 0.39 -15.41
CA ALA A 100 35.18 0.90 -16.67
C ALA A 100 34.29 2.13 -16.45
N TRP A 101 33.43 2.11 -15.43
CA TRP A 101 32.64 3.27 -15.05
C TRP A 101 33.50 4.46 -14.61
N LEU A 102 34.62 4.20 -13.93
CA LEU A 102 35.51 5.27 -13.45
C LEU A 102 36.15 6.05 -14.61
N SER A 103 36.43 5.39 -15.75
CA SER A 103 36.97 6.03 -16.94
C SER A 103 35.93 6.79 -17.77
N ASP A 104 34.65 6.37 -17.75
CA ASP A 104 33.54 7.12 -18.35
C ASP A 104 32.26 7.10 -17.47
N PRO A 105 32.22 7.93 -16.41
CA PRO A 105 31.09 7.97 -15.48
C PRO A 105 29.81 8.57 -16.07
N THR A 106 29.93 9.25 -17.22
CA THR A 106 28.82 9.97 -17.85
C THR A 106 27.94 9.08 -18.72
N HIS A 107 28.54 8.06 -19.35
CA HIS A 107 27.83 7.18 -20.28
C HIS A 107 27.66 5.75 -19.78
N ILE A 108 28.56 5.26 -18.93
CA ILE A 108 28.47 3.90 -18.39
C ILE A 108 27.54 3.88 -17.17
N GLY A 109 26.62 2.92 -17.12
CA GLY A 109 25.74 2.71 -15.98
C GLY A 109 26.44 1.89 -14.89
N PRO A 110 26.28 2.24 -13.60
CA PRO A 110 26.87 1.46 -12.52
C PRO A 110 26.17 0.10 -12.38
N SER A 111 26.92 -1.00 -12.37
CA SER A 111 26.41 -2.37 -12.21
C SER A 111 27.33 -3.18 -11.31
N ALA A 112 26.77 -3.93 -10.36
CA ALA A 112 27.53 -4.75 -9.40
C ALA A 112 26.88 -6.13 -9.11
N GLN A 113 25.90 -6.53 -9.91
CA GLN A 113 25.22 -7.81 -9.76
C GLN A 113 25.04 -8.48 -11.12
N VAL A 114 25.46 -9.74 -11.22
CA VAL A 114 25.34 -10.57 -12.43
C VAL A 114 24.47 -11.78 -12.11
N VAL A 115 23.46 -12.01 -12.94
CA VAL A 115 22.49 -13.10 -12.79
C VAL A 115 22.99 -14.34 -13.52
N TRP A 116 22.85 -15.51 -12.89
CA TRP A 116 23.20 -16.78 -13.51
C TRP A 116 22.22 -17.18 -14.63
N PRO A 117 22.70 -17.71 -15.77
CA PRO A 117 21.87 -18.15 -16.89
C PRO A 117 21.29 -19.55 -16.62
N ILE A 118 20.14 -19.61 -15.94
CA ILE A 118 19.51 -20.89 -15.57
C ILE A 118 18.17 -21.09 -16.29
N VAL A 119 17.27 -20.11 -16.22
CA VAL A 119 15.87 -20.23 -16.67
C VAL A 119 15.46 -19.12 -17.65
N GLY A 120 16.41 -18.52 -18.37
CA GLY A 120 16.18 -17.32 -19.18
C GLY A 120 16.29 -16.00 -18.40
N GLN A 121 16.58 -16.08 -17.09
CA GLN A 121 16.74 -14.90 -16.22
C GLN A 121 18.02 -14.09 -16.52
N GLU A 122 18.94 -14.59 -17.33
CA GLU A 122 20.09 -13.83 -17.83
C GLU A 122 19.69 -12.64 -18.72
N ILE A 123 18.43 -12.58 -19.17
CA ILE A 123 17.86 -11.37 -19.77
C ILE A 123 17.95 -10.15 -18.86
N LEU A 124 18.01 -10.36 -17.53
CA LEU A 124 18.21 -9.30 -16.54
C LEU A 124 19.64 -8.72 -16.56
N ASN A 125 20.61 -9.40 -17.20
CA ASN A 125 21.95 -8.87 -17.43
C ASN A 125 21.92 -7.90 -18.61
N GLY A 126 21.33 -6.72 -18.39
CA GLY A 126 21.27 -5.64 -19.36
C GLY A 126 22.65 -5.13 -19.76
N ASP A 127 22.76 -4.56 -20.96
CA ASP A 127 23.97 -3.87 -21.41
C ASP A 127 24.04 -2.50 -20.73
N VAL A 128 25.02 -2.33 -19.84
CA VAL A 128 25.23 -1.11 -19.06
C VAL A 128 26.43 -0.30 -19.59
N GLY A 129 27.02 -0.69 -20.72
CA GLY A 129 28.23 -0.10 -21.27
C GLY A 129 29.52 -0.67 -20.67
N GLY A 130 30.67 -0.23 -21.21
CA GLY A 130 31.99 -0.71 -20.77
C GLY A 130 32.27 -2.19 -21.06
N GLY A 131 31.54 -2.81 -21.99
CA GLY A 131 31.66 -4.23 -22.32
C GLY A 131 31.12 -5.18 -21.22
N PHE A 132 30.35 -4.65 -20.26
CA PHE A 132 29.82 -5.41 -19.14
C PHE A 132 28.29 -5.58 -19.25
N ARG A 133 27.79 -6.75 -18.83
CA ARG A 133 26.36 -7.04 -18.75
C ARG A 133 25.96 -7.47 -17.36
N GLY A 134 24.98 -6.80 -16.77
CA GLY A 134 24.53 -7.04 -15.40
C GLY A 134 23.33 -6.19 -15.03
N ILE A 135 22.93 -6.27 -13.77
CA ILE A 135 21.85 -5.44 -13.21
C ILE A 135 22.43 -4.07 -12.85
N GLN A 136 21.87 -3.02 -13.42
CA GLN A 136 22.16 -1.64 -13.04
C GLN A 136 21.74 -1.39 -11.58
N ILE A 137 22.67 -0.90 -10.77
CA ILE A 137 22.43 -0.59 -9.35
C ILE A 137 22.07 0.89 -9.18
N THR A 138 21.22 1.20 -8.20
CA THR A 138 20.80 2.57 -7.88
C THR A 138 21.11 2.98 -6.44
N SER A 139 22.09 2.32 -5.82
CA SER A 139 22.52 2.52 -4.43
C SER A 139 23.55 3.64 -4.26
N GLY A 140 24.18 4.10 -5.34
CA GLY A 140 25.18 5.18 -5.30
C GLY A 140 26.59 4.77 -4.83
N PHE A 141 26.88 3.47 -4.69
CA PHE A 141 28.18 3.01 -4.20
C PHE A 141 29.36 3.42 -5.08
N PHE A 142 29.20 3.43 -6.41
CA PHE A 142 30.28 3.82 -7.33
C PHE A 142 30.71 5.28 -7.11
N GLN A 143 29.74 6.19 -6.94
CA GLN A 143 29.98 7.60 -6.66
C GLN A 143 30.65 7.80 -5.29
N ILE A 144 30.26 7.01 -4.28
CA ILE A 144 30.90 7.01 -2.94
C ILE A 144 32.36 6.54 -3.03
N TRP A 145 32.62 5.46 -3.77
CA TRP A 145 33.97 4.91 -3.91
C TRP A 145 34.90 5.86 -4.67
N ARG A 146 34.42 6.48 -5.75
CA ARG A 146 35.15 7.56 -6.45
C ARG A 146 35.46 8.73 -5.52
N ALA A 147 34.46 9.20 -4.77
CA ALA A 147 34.64 10.26 -3.78
C ALA A 147 35.64 9.89 -2.68
N SER A 148 35.86 8.60 -2.42
CA SER A 148 36.84 8.11 -1.44
C SER A 148 38.25 7.91 -2.03
N GLY A 149 38.43 8.17 -3.34
CA GLY A 149 39.71 7.98 -4.03
C GLY A 149 40.03 6.52 -4.36
N ILE A 150 39.02 5.65 -4.45
CA ILE A 150 39.22 4.25 -4.84
C ILE A 150 39.34 4.16 -6.36
N THR A 151 40.46 3.64 -6.87
CA THR A 151 40.76 3.60 -8.32
C THR A 151 40.81 2.19 -8.91
N SER A 152 40.81 1.14 -8.08
CA SER A 152 40.93 -0.26 -8.55
C SER A 152 40.10 -1.24 -7.74
N GLU A 153 39.77 -2.38 -8.37
CA GLU A 153 39.04 -3.49 -7.73
C GLU A 153 39.80 -4.09 -6.55
N LEU A 154 41.13 -4.06 -6.57
CA LEU A 154 41.97 -4.57 -5.48
C LEU A 154 41.70 -3.84 -4.16
N GLN A 155 41.52 -2.52 -4.21
CA GLN A 155 41.22 -1.72 -3.03
C GLN A 155 39.83 -2.06 -2.47
N LEU A 156 38.82 -2.24 -3.33
CA LEU A 156 37.49 -2.69 -2.93
C LEU A 156 37.55 -4.07 -2.26
N TYR A 157 38.33 -4.99 -2.82
CA TYR A 157 38.51 -6.32 -2.24
C TYR A 157 39.16 -6.26 -0.85
N CYS A 158 40.21 -5.46 -0.67
CA CYS A 158 40.85 -5.28 0.63
C CYS A 158 39.88 -4.67 1.66
N THR A 159 39.07 -3.68 1.28
CA THR A 159 38.03 -3.11 2.14
C THR A 159 36.97 -4.13 2.51
N ALA A 160 36.56 -4.99 1.57
CA ALA A 160 35.60 -6.06 1.83
C ALA A 160 36.12 -7.04 2.89
N ILE A 161 37.38 -7.48 2.78
CA ILE A 161 38.01 -8.36 3.77
C ILE A 161 38.15 -7.66 5.12
N GLY A 162 38.56 -6.37 5.13
CA GLY A 162 38.62 -5.57 6.34
C GLY A 162 37.26 -5.50 7.06
N ALA A 163 36.20 -5.16 6.35
CA ALA A 163 34.84 -5.13 6.88
C ALA A 163 34.39 -6.50 7.41
N LEU A 164 34.77 -7.61 6.76
CA LEU A 164 34.47 -8.96 7.23
C LEU A 164 35.19 -9.29 8.54
N VAL A 165 36.47 -8.89 8.68
CA VAL A 165 37.21 -9.04 9.94
C VAL A 165 36.54 -8.22 11.06
N PHE A 166 36.12 -6.99 10.77
CA PHE A 166 35.36 -6.17 11.72
C PHE A 166 34.01 -6.81 12.10
N ALA A 167 33.30 -7.43 11.16
CA ALA A 167 32.07 -8.18 11.45
C ALA A 167 32.32 -9.31 12.46
N ALA A 168 33.40 -10.08 12.29
CA ALA A 168 33.81 -11.13 13.22
C ALA A 168 34.22 -10.55 14.59
N LEU A 169 34.94 -9.43 14.62
CA LEU A 169 35.30 -8.74 15.86
C LEU A 169 34.07 -8.23 16.62
N MET A 170 33.08 -7.67 15.94
CA MET A 170 31.83 -7.24 16.56
C MET A 170 31.07 -8.44 17.15
N LEU A 171 30.97 -9.55 16.42
CA LEU A 171 30.33 -10.76 16.92
C LEU A 171 31.03 -11.31 18.17
N PHE A 172 32.37 -11.32 18.15
CA PHE A 172 33.18 -11.71 19.31
C PHE A 172 32.97 -10.76 20.50
N ALA A 173 32.95 -9.45 20.26
CA ALA A 173 32.73 -8.44 21.32
C ALA A 173 31.35 -8.61 21.97
N GLY A 174 30.30 -8.88 21.18
CA GLY A 174 28.95 -9.17 21.68
C GLY A 174 28.91 -10.41 22.56
N TRP A 175 29.57 -11.50 22.15
CA TRP A 175 29.72 -12.70 22.98
C TRP A 175 30.54 -12.42 24.25
N PHE A 176 31.66 -11.71 24.13
CA PHE A 176 32.58 -11.42 25.23
C PHE A 176 31.90 -10.58 26.32
N HIS A 177 31.22 -9.51 25.94
CA HIS A 177 30.53 -8.61 26.87
C HIS A 177 29.19 -9.13 27.39
N TYR A 178 28.76 -10.33 26.98
CA TYR A 178 27.62 -11.02 27.58
C TYR A 178 28.05 -12.21 28.44
N HIS A 179 28.95 -13.06 27.92
CA HIS A 179 29.34 -14.31 28.56
C HIS A 179 30.60 -14.24 29.42
N LYS A 180 31.52 -13.29 29.17
CA LYS A 180 32.84 -13.26 29.80
C LYS A 180 33.09 -12.07 30.71
N ALA A 181 32.76 -10.87 30.24
CA ALA A 181 32.98 -9.62 30.97
C ALA A 181 31.74 -8.73 30.83
N ALA A 182 30.66 -9.10 31.51
CA ALA A 182 29.40 -8.38 31.39
C ALA A 182 29.40 -7.12 32.26
N PRO A 183 29.14 -5.92 31.70
CA PRO A 183 29.10 -4.69 32.49
C PRO A 183 27.97 -4.70 33.53
N LYS A 184 28.20 -3.99 34.65
CA LYS A 184 27.17 -3.74 35.67
C LYS A 184 26.25 -2.58 35.29
N LEU A 185 25.06 -2.51 35.90
CA LEU A 185 24.07 -1.48 35.62
C LEU A 185 24.62 -0.05 35.77
N ALA A 186 25.45 0.19 36.79
CA ALA A 186 26.07 1.49 37.04
C ALA A 186 26.93 2.00 35.86
N TRP A 187 27.52 1.09 35.07
CA TRP A 187 28.27 1.46 33.87
C TRP A 187 27.35 1.94 32.74
N PHE A 188 26.20 1.28 32.55
CA PHE A 188 25.20 1.70 31.57
C PHE A 188 24.53 3.03 31.92
N GLN A 189 24.40 3.33 33.21
CA GLN A 189 23.76 4.53 33.73
C GLN A 189 24.70 5.75 33.80
N ASP A 190 25.98 5.59 33.47
CA ASP A 190 26.96 6.68 33.39
C ASP A 190 26.79 7.47 32.09
N VAL A 191 25.71 8.26 32.03
CA VAL A 191 25.30 9.00 30.83
C VAL A 191 26.22 10.16 30.50
N GLU A 192 26.80 10.83 31.50
CA GLU A 192 27.80 11.88 31.29
C GLU A 192 29.03 11.33 30.55
N SER A 193 29.57 10.19 31.02
CA SER A 193 30.71 9.55 30.35
C SER A 193 30.33 9.08 28.95
N MET A 194 29.18 8.42 28.79
CA MET A 194 28.70 7.96 27.49
C MET A 194 28.57 9.12 26.48
N LEU A 195 27.97 10.24 26.88
CA LEU A 195 27.79 11.41 26.01
C LEU A 195 29.12 12.08 25.66
N ASN A 196 30.03 12.25 26.63
CA ASN A 196 31.36 12.79 26.34
C ASN A 196 32.12 11.92 25.34
N HIS A 197 32.12 10.59 25.52
CA HIS A 197 32.80 9.65 24.61
C HIS A 197 32.13 9.57 23.23
N HIS A 198 30.80 9.64 23.15
CA HIS A 198 30.12 9.62 21.86
C HIS A 198 30.28 10.95 21.10
N LEU A 199 30.20 12.09 21.78
CA LEU A 199 30.39 13.39 21.14
C LEU A 199 31.85 13.59 20.73
N ALA A 200 32.80 13.54 21.66
CA ALA A 200 34.21 13.78 21.32
C ALA A 200 34.87 12.60 20.59
N GLY A 201 34.64 11.38 21.07
CA GLY A 201 35.25 10.18 20.51
C GLY A 201 34.59 9.74 19.21
N LEU A 202 33.34 9.27 19.28
CA LEU A 202 32.67 8.67 18.12
C LEU A 202 32.43 9.69 16.99
N LEU A 203 31.83 10.85 17.29
CA LEU A 203 31.53 11.88 16.28
C LEU A 203 32.73 12.77 15.99
N GLY A 204 33.40 13.29 17.03
CA GLY A 204 34.53 14.21 16.89
C GLY A 204 35.74 13.57 16.21
N LEU A 205 36.32 12.50 16.78
CA LEU A 205 37.45 11.80 16.16
C LEU A 205 37.07 11.08 14.87
N GLY A 206 35.82 10.62 14.74
CA GLY A 206 35.30 10.05 13.50
C GLY A 206 35.34 11.07 12.35
N SER A 207 34.78 12.26 12.57
CA SER A 207 34.79 13.36 11.60
C SER A 207 36.21 13.87 11.32
N LEU A 208 37.07 13.95 12.35
CA LEU A 208 38.47 14.38 12.18
C LEU A 208 39.26 13.40 11.31
N SER A 209 39.08 12.10 11.55
CA SER A 209 39.73 11.04 10.79
C SER A 209 39.25 11.03 9.34
N TRP A 210 37.96 11.27 9.11
CA TRP A 210 37.41 11.40 7.76
C TRP A 210 37.93 12.64 7.03
N ALA A 211 38.02 13.80 7.70
CA ALA A 211 38.66 14.99 7.12
C ALA A 211 40.12 14.72 6.73
N GLY A 212 40.87 14.02 7.58
CA GLY A 212 42.25 13.59 7.29
C GLY A 212 42.32 12.68 6.05
N HIS A 213 41.43 11.68 5.95
CA HIS A 213 41.32 10.85 4.75
C HIS A 213 40.99 11.68 3.51
N GLN A 214 40.05 12.63 3.63
CA GLN A 214 39.66 13.48 2.51
C GLN A 214 40.84 14.32 2.00
N VAL A 215 41.53 15.01 2.92
CA VAL A 215 42.66 15.89 2.59
C VAL A 215 43.83 15.13 1.98
N HIS A 216 44.16 13.95 2.49
CA HIS A 216 45.38 13.24 2.10
C HIS A 216 45.20 12.17 1.03
N VAL A 217 43.97 11.72 0.76
CA VAL A 217 43.70 10.62 -0.20
C VAL A 217 42.64 11.03 -1.23
N SER A 218 41.45 11.42 -0.78
CA SER A 218 40.33 11.72 -1.69
C SER A 218 40.63 12.90 -2.60
N LEU A 219 41.07 14.03 -2.04
CA LEU A 219 41.28 15.27 -2.78
C LEU A 219 42.35 15.14 -3.88
N PRO A 220 43.57 14.62 -3.61
CA PRO A 220 44.58 14.47 -4.65
C PRO A 220 44.11 13.58 -5.81
N ILE A 221 43.48 12.45 -5.49
CA ILE A 221 43.03 11.48 -6.50
C ILE A 221 41.89 12.04 -7.34
N ASN A 222 40.89 12.69 -6.72
CA ASN A 222 39.79 13.28 -7.46
C ASN A 222 40.22 14.47 -8.34
N GLN A 223 41.29 15.19 -7.97
CA GLN A 223 41.85 16.23 -8.83
C GLN A 223 42.41 15.64 -10.14
N PHE A 224 43.10 14.51 -10.08
CA PHE A 224 43.54 13.79 -11.28
C PHE A 224 42.38 13.20 -12.08
N LEU A 225 41.41 12.57 -11.41
CA LEU A 225 40.23 12.00 -12.08
C LEU A 225 39.40 13.08 -12.78
N ASN A 226 39.27 14.26 -12.19
CA ASN A 226 38.56 15.39 -12.80
C ASN A 226 39.36 16.03 -13.95
N ALA A 227 40.68 15.86 -13.96
CA ALA A 227 41.55 16.24 -15.07
C ALA A 227 41.55 15.21 -16.23
N GLY A 228 40.80 14.11 -16.11
CA GLY A 228 40.71 13.07 -17.14
C GLY A 228 41.90 12.12 -17.21
N VAL A 229 42.70 12.04 -16.14
CA VAL A 229 43.80 11.08 -16.05
C VAL A 229 43.25 9.67 -15.84
N ASP A 230 43.77 8.69 -16.59
CA ASP A 230 43.36 7.29 -16.46
C ASP A 230 43.63 6.81 -15.02
N PRO A 231 42.65 6.13 -14.37
CA PRO A 231 42.79 5.69 -12.98
C PRO A 231 44.04 4.84 -12.70
N LYS A 232 44.60 4.15 -13.70
CA LYS A 232 45.80 3.31 -13.59
C LYS A 232 47.09 4.12 -13.55
N GLU A 233 47.08 5.34 -14.08
CA GLU A 233 48.22 6.26 -14.12
C GLU A 233 48.27 7.16 -12.87
N ILE A 234 47.19 7.19 -12.08
CA ILE A 234 47.13 7.98 -10.85
C ILE A 234 48.01 7.32 -9.77
N PRO A 235 48.93 8.07 -9.13
CA PRO A 235 49.71 7.58 -7.99
C PRO A 235 48.83 6.94 -6.91
N LEU A 236 49.30 5.84 -6.32
CA LEU A 236 48.53 5.18 -5.27
C LEU A 236 48.42 6.07 -4.02
N PRO A 237 47.35 5.94 -3.20
CA PRO A 237 47.13 6.78 -2.02
C PRO A 237 48.34 6.95 -1.08
N HIS A 238 49.13 5.89 -0.89
CA HIS A 238 50.29 5.93 -0.01
C HIS A 238 51.46 6.74 -0.59
N GLU A 239 51.54 6.91 -1.91
CA GLU A 239 52.58 7.72 -2.56
C GLU A 239 52.38 9.21 -2.26
N PHE A 240 51.13 9.68 -2.20
CA PHE A 240 50.81 11.06 -1.76
C PHE A 240 51.19 11.31 -0.30
N ILE A 241 51.10 10.28 0.56
CA ILE A 241 51.46 10.39 1.98
C ILE A 241 52.98 10.39 2.17
N LEU A 242 53.69 9.51 1.44
CA LEU A 242 55.14 9.33 1.58
C LEU A 242 55.93 10.42 0.83
N ASN A 243 55.41 10.92 -0.27
CA ASN A 243 56.05 11.94 -1.10
C ASN A 243 55.31 13.28 -1.00
N ARG A 244 55.76 14.13 -0.08
CA ARG A 244 55.20 15.48 0.11
C ARG A 244 55.30 16.34 -1.14
N ASP A 245 56.31 16.15 -1.98
CA ASP A 245 56.49 16.97 -3.19
C ASP A 245 55.36 16.74 -4.19
N LEU A 246 54.77 15.54 -4.21
CA LEU A 246 53.62 15.20 -5.05
C LEU A 246 52.36 15.97 -4.61
N LEU A 247 52.12 16.07 -3.30
CA LEU A 247 51.03 16.90 -2.74
C LEU A 247 51.30 18.39 -2.94
N ALA A 248 52.54 18.85 -2.76
CA ALA A 248 52.91 20.25 -2.95
C ALA A 248 52.78 20.73 -4.41
N GLN A 249 52.85 19.83 -5.39
CA GLN A 249 52.57 20.16 -6.79
C GLN A 249 51.08 20.44 -7.03
N LEU A 250 50.18 19.72 -6.35
CA LEU A 250 48.73 19.92 -6.46
C LEU A 250 48.25 21.09 -5.60
N TYR A 251 48.79 21.20 -4.39
CA TYR A 251 48.44 22.17 -3.37
C TYR A 251 49.74 22.78 -2.80
N PRO A 252 50.25 23.88 -3.39
CA PRO A 252 51.51 24.53 -2.99
C PRO A 252 51.69 24.79 -1.49
N SER A 253 50.59 25.04 -0.79
CA SER A 253 50.55 25.20 0.67
C SER A 253 51.15 24.02 1.47
N PHE A 254 51.17 22.80 0.93
CA PHE A 254 51.78 21.65 1.60
C PHE A 254 53.30 21.75 1.75
N ALA A 255 53.97 22.59 0.95
CA ALA A 255 55.41 22.85 1.09
C ALA A 255 55.75 23.50 2.45
N GLU A 256 54.83 24.29 3.01
CA GLU A 256 54.98 24.96 4.33
C GLU A 256 54.85 23.99 5.52
N GLY A 257 54.36 22.77 5.27
CA GLY A 257 54.14 21.73 6.28
C GLY A 257 53.08 22.11 7.33
N ALA A 258 53.25 21.62 8.56
CA ALA A 258 52.31 21.86 9.67
C ALA A 258 52.54 23.19 10.40
N THR A 259 53.55 23.98 10.03
CA THR A 259 53.87 25.26 10.69
C THR A 259 52.68 26.24 10.71
N PRO A 260 51.92 26.44 9.61
CA PRO A 260 50.76 27.33 9.61
C PRO A 260 49.66 26.90 10.61
N PHE A 261 49.50 25.60 10.87
CA PHE A 261 48.55 25.09 11.87
C PHE A 261 48.94 25.52 13.29
N PHE A 262 50.18 25.27 13.70
CA PHE A 262 50.67 25.59 15.06
C PHE A 262 50.85 27.10 15.30
N THR A 263 51.01 27.89 14.24
CA THR A 263 51.12 29.36 14.31
C THR A 263 49.77 30.07 14.15
N LEU A 264 48.68 29.31 13.98
CA LEU A 264 47.32 29.82 13.74
C LEU A 264 47.18 30.67 12.46
N ASN A 265 48.12 30.55 11.50
CA ASN A 265 48.02 31.19 10.20
C ASN A 265 47.26 30.31 9.19
N TRP A 266 46.00 30.00 9.52
CA TRP A 266 45.19 29.03 8.78
C TRP A 266 44.76 29.48 7.38
N SER A 267 44.91 30.77 7.05
CA SER A 267 44.65 31.29 5.70
C SER A 267 45.46 30.57 4.61
N LYS A 268 46.61 29.98 4.98
CA LYS A 268 47.46 29.20 4.09
C LYS A 268 46.84 27.91 3.58
N TYR A 269 45.80 27.39 4.23
CA TYR A 269 45.15 26.13 3.85
C TYR A 269 43.94 26.32 2.92
N ALA A 270 43.68 27.54 2.45
CA ALA A 270 42.52 27.88 1.63
C ALA A 270 42.44 27.16 0.27
N GLU A 271 43.52 26.49 -0.17
CA GLU A 271 43.54 25.72 -1.41
C GLU A 271 42.77 24.40 -1.31
N PHE A 272 42.83 23.74 -0.15
CA PHE A 272 42.19 22.43 0.08
C PHE A 272 41.12 22.44 1.20
N LEU A 273 41.06 23.51 2.00
CA LEU A 273 39.97 23.80 2.93
C LEU A 273 39.22 25.05 2.43
N THR A 274 38.32 24.84 1.48
CA THR A 274 37.60 25.93 0.82
C THR A 274 36.26 26.24 1.49
N PHE A 275 35.62 27.32 1.07
CA PHE A 275 34.23 27.65 1.43
C PHE A 275 33.50 28.20 0.20
N ARG A 276 33.54 27.44 -0.91
CA ARG A 276 33.01 27.91 -2.20
C ARG A 276 31.48 27.96 -2.16
N GLY A 277 30.84 26.89 -1.71
CA GLY A 277 29.40 26.70 -1.89
C GLY A 277 29.05 26.33 -3.35
N GLY A 278 27.85 25.80 -3.55
CA GLY A 278 27.40 25.32 -4.86
C GLY A 278 27.97 23.95 -5.26
N LEU A 279 28.00 23.67 -6.56
CA LEU A 279 28.43 22.39 -7.13
C LEU A 279 29.69 22.56 -7.98
N ASP A 280 30.50 21.51 -8.03
CA ASP A 280 31.60 21.36 -8.99
C ASP A 280 31.00 21.16 -10.39
N PRO A 281 31.29 22.06 -11.37
CA PRO A 281 30.71 21.98 -12.70
C PRO A 281 31.16 20.77 -13.51
N VAL A 282 32.28 20.12 -13.15
CA VAL A 282 32.78 18.92 -13.85
C VAL A 282 32.00 17.68 -13.42
N THR A 283 31.71 17.58 -12.13
CA THR A 283 31.14 16.36 -11.54
C THR A 283 29.66 16.50 -11.19
N GLY A 284 29.14 17.70 -11.06
CA GLY A 284 27.79 17.97 -10.56
C GLY A 284 27.59 17.64 -9.08
N GLY A 285 28.65 17.29 -8.35
CA GLY A 285 28.63 17.06 -6.90
C GLY A 285 29.10 18.29 -6.11
N LEU A 286 29.01 18.24 -4.78
CA LEU A 286 29.63 19.24 -3.91
C LEU A 286 31.16 19.24 -4.05
N TRP A 287 31.77 20.41 -3.86
CA TRP A 287 33.23 20.53 -3.80
C TRP A 287 33.80 19.68 -2.65
N LEU A 288 34.61 18.68 -2.96
CA LEU A 288 35.21 17.81 -1.93
C LEU A 288 36.07 18.61 -0.92
N THR A 289 36.65 19.73 -1.34
CA THR A 289 37.42 20.66 -0.48
C THR A 289 36.52 21.35 0.54
N ASP A 290 35.27 21.68 0.18
CA ASP A 290 34.26 22.20 1.11
C ASP A 290 33.81 21.09 2.08
N ILE A 291 33.65 19.84 1.60
CA ILE A 291 33.31 18.71 2.46
C ILE A 291 34.42 18.42 3.48
N ALA A 292 35.70 18.51 3.09
CA ALA A 292 36.83 18.35 3.98
C ALA A 292 36.85 19.44 5.07
N HIS A 293 36.61 20.69 4.68
CA HIS A 293 36.50 21.80 5.63
C HIS A 293 35.30 21.64 6.57
N HIS A 294 34.15 21.18 6.04
CA HIS A 294 32.96 20.87 6.82
C HIS A 294 33.26 19.82 7.91
N HIS A 295 33.87 18.68 7.55
CA HIS A 295 34.19 17.63 8.51
C HIS A 295 35.21 18.08 9.56
N LEU A 296 36.18 18.93 9.20
CA LEU A 296 37.12 19.50 10.16
C LEU A 296 36.39 20.42 11.16
N ALA A 297 35.48 21.28 10.68
CA ALA A 297 34.70 22.17 11.55
C ALA A 297 33.77 21.37 12.48
N ILE A 298 33.08 20.35 11.96
CA ILE A 298 32.21 19.45 12.73
C ILE A 298 33.01 18.66 13.77
N ALA A 299 34.22 18.21 13.42
CA ALA A 299 35.12 17.53 14.35
C ALA A 299 35.46 18.40 15.55
N ILE A 300 35.87 19.66 15.30
CA ILE A 300 36.20 20.62 16.37
C ILE A 300 34.99 20.88 17.25
N LEU A 301 33.81 21.10 16.65
CA LEU A 301 32.56 21.33 17.38
C LEU A 301 32.25 20.17 18.34
N PHE A 302 32.31 18.94 17.85
CA PHE A 302 31.99 17.75 18.64
C PHE A 302 33.07 17.39 19.66
N LEU A 303 34.35 17.62 19.35
CA LEU A 303 35.44 17.48 20.32
C LEU A 303 35.25 18.43 21.50
N ILE A 304 34.88 19.69 21.25
CA ILE A 304 34.60 20.65 22.33
C ILE A 304 33.32 20.26 23.08
N ALA A 305 32.24 19.90 22.36
CA ALA A 305 30.97 19.51 22.97
C ALA A 305 31.10 18.29 23.90
N GLY A 306 31.94 17.32 23.55
CA GLY A 306 32.20 16.14 24.38
C GLY A 306 33.05 16.38 25.63
N HIS A 307 33.40 17.63 25.94
CA HIS A 307 34.03 18.02 27.21
C HIS A 307 33.09 18.85 28.11
N MET A 308 31.79 18.88 27.80
CA MET A 308 30.79 19.65 28.56
C MET A 308 30.38 18.99 29.88
N TYR A 309 30.27 17.66 29.92
CA TYR A 309 29.68 16.95 31.05
C TYR A 309 30.73 16.53 32.09
N ARG A 310 30.35 16.60 33.38
CA ARG A 310 31.25 16.31 34.49
C ARG A 310 31.55 14.82 34.59
N THR A 311 32.83 14.49 34.76
CA THR A 311 33.30 13.13 35.04
C THR A 311 34.20 13.13 36.28
N ASN A 312 35.13 12.18 36.42
CA ASN A 312 35.99 12.00 37.61
C ASN A 312 36.86 13.21 37.99
N TRP A 313 37.09 14.16 37.08
CA TRP A 313 37.96 15.31 37.33
C TRP A 313 37.23 16.53 37.93
N GLY A 314 35.94 16.41 38.25
CA GLY A 314 35.16 17.45 38.94
C GLY A 314 34.82 18.69 38.10
N ILE A 315 35.33 18.80 36.88
CA ILE A 315 35.06 19.90 35.93
C ILE A 315 33.94 19.46 34.96
N GLY A 316 33.00 20.36 34.67
CA GLY A 316 31.86 20.14 33.78
C GLY A 316 30.50 20.21 34.47
N HIS A 317 29.43 19.90 33.74
CA HIS A 317 28.05 19.94 34.23
C HIS A 317 27.49 18.55 34.53
N GLY A 318 26.70 18.41 35.60
CA GLY A 318 25.84 17.23 35.80
C GLY A 318 24.53 17.40 35.02
N LEU A 319 24.12 16.39 34.26
CA LEU A 319 22.90 16.46 33.43
C LEU A 319 21.65 16.66 34.27
N LYS A 320 21.60 15.99 35.42
CA LYS A 320 20.52 16.15 36.40
C LYS A 320 20.41 17.60 36.90
N ASP A 321 21.53 18.22 37.26
CA ASP A 321 21.57 19.60 37.73
C ASP A 321 21.06 20.58 36.65
N ILE A 322 21.46 20.37 35.39
CA ILE A 322 20.96 21.16 34.26
C ILE A 322 19.44 21.03 34.15
N LEU A 323 18.92 19.80 34.09
CA LEU A 323 17.49 19.56 33.90
C LEU A 323 16.66 20.17 35.05
N GLU A 324 17.05 19.94 36.30
CA GLU A 324 16.32 20.46 37.47
C GLU A 324 16.37 22.00 37.59
N ALA A 325 17.43 22.64 37.07
CA ALA A 325 17.51 24.10 37.01
C ALA A 325 16.49 24.70 36.02
N HIS A 326 16.10 23.97 34.97
CA HIS A 326 15.19 24.46 33.93
C HIS A 326 13.71 24.26 34.31
N LYS A 327 13.17 25.22 35.04
CA LYS A 327 11.75 25.31 35.43
C LYS A 327 11.19 26.71 35.22
N GLY A 328 9.91 26.82 34.91
CA GLY A 328 9.24 28.09 34.63
C GLY A 328 7.84 28.18 35.22
N PRO A 329 7.22 29.38 35.20
CA PRO A 329 5.93 29.62 35.84
C PRO A 329 4.78 28.79 35.25
N PHE A 330 4.88 28.40 33.98
CA PHE A 330 3.85 27.61 33.28
C PHE A 330 4.06 26.10 33.36
N THR A 331 5.28 25.65 33.65
CA THR A 331 5.71 24.24 33.50
C THR A 331 5.82 23.49 34.83
N GLY A 332 5.42 24.12 35.95
CA GLY A 332 5.41 23.46 37.27
C GLY A 332 6.83 23.15 37.75
N GLN A 333 7.11 21.86 38.00
CA GLN A 333 8.45 21.39 38.39
C GLN A 333 9.41 21.24 37.21
N GLY A 334 9.01 21.64 35.99
CA GLY A 334 9.88 21.61 34.81
C GLY A 334 10.34 20.21 34.46
N HIS A 335 11.63 20.04 34.22
CA HIS A 335 12.25 18.79 33.80
C HIS A 335 12.64 17.85 34.95
N LYS A 336 12.21 18.15 36.19
CA LYS A 336 12.48 17.29 37.33
C LYS A 336 12.01 15.87 37.03
N GLY A 337 12.93 14.90 37.17
CA GLY A 337 12.61 13.50 36.96
C GLY A 337 12.95 12.91 35.60
N LEU A 338 13.24 13.74 34.59
CA LEU A 338 13.58 13.26 33.25
C LEU A 338 14.93 12.53 33.23
N TYR A 339 15.89 12.94 34.06
CA TYR A 339 17.17 12.26 34.20
C TYR A 339 16.99 10.80 34.62
N GLU A 340 16.17 10.56 35.65
CA GLU A 340 15.85 9.22 36.11
C GLU A 340 15.11 8.43 35.03
N ILE A 341 14.13 9.02 34.33
CA ILE A 341 13.41 8.33 33.24
C ILE A 341 14.38 7.81 32.16
N LEU A 342 15.29 8.66 31.71
CA LEU A 342 16.24 8.31 30.64
C LEU A 342 17.37 7.37 31.09
N THR A 343 17.59 7.23 32.40
CA THR A 343 18.61 6.32 32.97
C THR A 343 18.02 4.99 33.46
N THR A 344 16.71 4.90 33.65
CA THR A 344 16.04 3.67 34.11
C THR A 344 15.17 3.00 33.06
N SER A 345 14.83 3.65 31.95
CA SER A 345 14.03 3.06 30.87
C SER A 345 14.76 3.09 29.52
N TRP A 346 15.07 1.90 29.00
CA TRP A 346 15.56 1.71 27.63
C TRP A 346 14.53 2.12 26.59
N HIS A 347 13.23 1.94 26.86
CA HIS A 347 12.17 2.34 25.95
C HIS A 347 12.02 3.85 25.82
N ALA A 348 12.21 4.61 26.91
CA ALA A 348 12.23 6.07 26.85
C ALA A 348 13.39 6.58 25.98
N GLN A 349 14.59 6.02 26.15
CA GLN A 349 15.75 6.37 25.36
C GLN A 349 15.60 5.95 23.90
N LEU A 350 15.14 4.72 23.63
CA LEU A 350 14.92 4.23 22.27
C LEU A 350 13.85 5.05 21.54
N SER A 351 12.78 5.44 22.22
CA SER A 351 11.75 6.33 21.65
C SER A 351 12.35 7.65 21.17
N LEU A 352 13.11 8.34 22.04
CA LEU A 352 13.72 9.61 21.70
C LEU A 352 14.74 9.47 20.55
N ASN A 353 15.59 8.43 20.63
CA ASN A 353 16.61 8.17 19.62
C ASN A 353 15.99 7.86 18.25
N LEU A 354 14.92 7.07 18.20
CA LEU A 354 14.20 6.76 16.96
C LEU A 354 13.52 8.00 16.37
N ALA A 355 12.96 8.89 17.21
CA ALA A 355 12.35 10.14 16.74
C ALA A 355 13.40 11.04 16.07
N MET A 356 14.56 11.19 16.71
CA MET A 356 15.66 12.02 16.21
C MET A 356 16.31 11.39 14.96
N LEU A 357 16.59 10.08 14.99
CA LEU A 357 17.21 9.38 13.87
C LEU A 357 16.28 9.35 12.65
N GLY A 358 15.00 9.03 12.84
CA GLY A 358 14.02 9.02 11.74
C GLY A 358 13.85 10.40 11.09
N SER A 359 13.79 11.45 11.91
CA SER A 359 13.77 12.83 11.41
C SER A 359 15.06 13.19 10.67
N LEU A 360 16.23 12.81 11.21
CA LEU A 360 17.51 13.01 10.56
C LEU A 360 17.59 12.26 9.22
N THR A 361 17.08 11.04 9.12
CA THR A 361 17.04 10.28 7.86
C THR A 361 16.21 10.99 6.79
N ILE A 362 15.07 11.60 7.16
CA ILE A 362 14.27 12.43 6.24
C ILE A 362 15.05 13.69 5.81
N VAL A 363 15.72 14.36 6.75
CA VAL A 363 16.57 15.53 6.44
C VAL A 363 17.70 15.14 5.49
N VAL A 364 18.34 13.99 5.69
CA VAL A 364 19.36 13.44 4.78
C VAL A 364 18.78 13.27 3.38
N ALA A 365 17.57 12.72 3.23
CA ALA A 365 16.92 12.61 1.92
C ALA A 365 16.79 13.98 1.23
N HIS A 366 16.26 14.98 1.94
CA HIS A 366 16.07 16.33 1.40
C HIS A 366 17.39 17.06 1.07
N HIS A 367 18.42 16.87 1.91
CA HIS A 367 19.73 17.49 1.68
C HIS A 367 20.48 16.82 0.52
N MET A 368 20.45 15.49 0.40
CA MET A 368 21.23 14.80 -0.62
C MET A 368 20.76 15.06 -2.06
N TYR A 369 19.46 15.27 -2.30
CA TYR A 369 19.00 15.56 -3.67
C TYR A 369 19.27 17.01 -4.08
N SER A 370 19.17 17.95 -3.13
CA SER A 370 19.32 19.38 -3.38
C SER A 370 20.77 19.86 -3.26
N MET A 371 21.63 19.07 -2.60
CA MET A 371 23.07 19.28 -2.48
C MET A 371 23.81 17.95 -2.71
N PRO A 372 23.85 17.42 -3.95
CA PRO A 372 24.44 16.12 -4.25
C PRO A 372 25.89 16.01 -3.76
N PRO A 373 26.20 15.19 -2.74
CA PRO A 373 27.51 15.24 -2.10
C PRO A 373 28.59 14.45 -2.86
N TYR A 374 28.21 13.62 -3.82
CA TYR A 374 29.12 12.72 -4.52
C TYR A 374 29.27 13.07 -6.01
N PRO A 375 30.47 12.90 -6.60
CA PRO A 375 30.70 13.14 -8.02
C PRO A 375 29.77 12.29 -8.91
N TYR A 376 29.19 12.90 -9.95
CA TYR A 376 28.29 12.29 -10.94
C TYR A 376 26.98 11.71 -10.38
N LEU A 377 26.67 11.96 -9.11
CA LEU A 377 25.42 11.54 -8.50
C LEU A 377 24.23 12.34 -9.02
N ALA A 378 24.40 13.64 -9.26
CA ALA A 378 23.32 14.54 -9.66
C ALA A 378 22.67 14.17 -10.99
N THR A 379 23.46 13.67 -11.95
CA THR A 379 23.01 13.24 -13.27
C THR A 379 22.60 11.76 -13.36
N ASP A 380 22.78 11.02 -12.26
CA ASP A 380 22.25 9.66 -12.08
C ASP A 380 20.87 9.74 -11.40
N TYR A 381 19.85 10.07 -12.20
CA TYR A 381 18.48 10.30 -11.73
C TYR A 381 17.87 9.09 -11.01
N GLY A 382 18.21 7.87 -11.45
CA GLY A 382 17.73 6.63 -10.83
C GLY A 382 18.26 6.47 -9.41
N THR A 383 19.55 6.77 -9.21
CA THR A 383 20.17 6.76 -7.87
C THR A 383 19.62 7.88 -6.99
N GLN A 384 19.45 9.10 -7.49
CA GLN A 384 18.83 10.20 -6.73
C GLN A 384 17.41 9.86 -6.24
N LEU A 385 16.56 9.36 -7.15
CA LEU A 385 15.20 8.93 -6.80
C LEU A 385 15.18 7.79 -5.79
N SER A 386 16.09 6.82 -5.95
CA SER A 386 16.21 5.67 -5.05
C SER A 386 16.65 6.09 -3.66
N LEU A 387 17.71 6.90 -3.54
CA LEU A 387 18.23 7.35 -2.25
C LEU A 387 17.22 8.23 -1.50
N PHE A 388 16.55 9.15 -2.19
CA PHE A 388 15.49 9.96 -1.60
C PHE A 388 14.35 9.08 -1.06
N THR A 389 13.79 8.21 -1.91
CA THR A 389 12.68 7.32 -1.54
C THR A 389 13.05 6.38 -0.40
N HIS A 390 14.25 5.81 -0.44
CA HIS A 390 14.77 4.89 0.58
C HIS A 390 14.87 5.55 1.96
N HIS A 391 15.51 6.71 2.04
CA HIS A 391 15.68 7.44 3.29
C HIS A 391 14.36 7.99 3.84
N MET A 392 13.43 8.41 2.97
CA MET A 392 12.08 8.81 3.38
C MET A 392 11.31 7.66 4.03
N TRP A 393 11.33 6.46 3.43
CA TRP A 393 10.69 5.28 4.01
C TRP A 393 11.29 4.88 5.35
N ILE A 394 12.62 4.79 5.44
CA ILE A 394 13.32 4.46 6.70
C ILE A 394 12.95 5.48 7.78
N GLY A 395 13.02 6.78 7.46
CA GLY A 395 12.68 7.82 8.42
C GLY A 395 11.24 7.72 8.94
N GLY A 396 10.27 7.47 8.04
CA GLY A 396 8.87 7.23 8.41
C GLY A 396 8.69 6.04 9.36
N PHE A 397 9.33 4.90 9.08
CA PHE A 397 9.30 3.72 9.95
C PHE A 397 9.89 3.99 11.34
N LEU A 398 11.05 4.68 11.39
CA LEU A 398 11.70 5.02 12.66
C LEU A 398 10.84 5.97 13.50
N ILE A 399 10.18 6.97 12.90
CA ILE A 399 9.28 7.89 13.60
C ILE A 399 8.06 7.16 14.19
N VAL A 400 7.46 6.23 13.44
CA VAL A 400 6.36 5.40 13.97
C VAL A 400 6.85 4.51 15.11
N GLY A 401 8.04 3.92 14.97
CA GLY A 401 8.71 3.16 16.03
C GLY A 401 8.98 3.98 17.29
N ALA A 402 9.32 5.26 17.13
CA ALA A 402 9.52 6.18 18.25
C ALA A 402 8.25 6.32 19.10
N ALA A 403 7.10 6.53 18.46
CA ALA A 403 5.83 6.61 19.15
C ALA A 403 5.39 5.27 19.76
N ALA A 404 5.71 4.15 19.10
CA ALA A 404 5.48 2.81 19.65
C ALA A 404 6.23 2.63 20.98
N HIS A 405 7.53 2.95 21.02
CA HIS A 405 8.33 2.84 22.23
C HIS A 405 7.97 3.89 23.29
N ALA A 406 7.50 5.09 22.91
CA ALA A 406 6.93 6.03 23.87
C ALA A 406 5.70 5.43 24.55
N ALA A 407 4.81 4.77 23.81
CA ALA A 407 3.64 4.12 24.38
C ALA A 407 4.01 2.90 25.25
N ILE A 408 5.03 2.12 24.85
CA ILE A 408 5.55 1.01 25.68
C ILE A 408 6.09 1.56 27.00
N PHE A 409 6.91 2.62 26.96
CA PHE A 409 7.39 3.33 28.15
C PHE A 409 6.22 3.78 29.04
N MET A 410 5.18 4.40 28.46
CA MET A 410 3.99 4.85 29.21
C MET A 410 3.26 3.69 29.89
N VAL A 411 3.26 2.49 29.31
CA VAL A 411 2.60 1.31 29.87
C VAL A 411 3.45 0.63 30.94
N ARG A 412 4.73 0.39 30.66
CA ARG A 412 5.60 -0.47 31.49
C ARG A 412 6.38 0.29 32.55
N ASP A 413 7.00 1.41 32.18
CA ASP A 413 8.06 2.03 32.98
C ASP A 413 7.63 3.35 33.63
N TYR A 414 6.57 3.97 33.13
CA TYR A 414 6.05 5.21 33.70
C TYR A 414 5.35 4.95 35.04
N ASP A 415 5.90 5.52 36.11
CA ASP A 415 5.34 5.51 37.45
C ASP A 415 4.78 6.89 37.84
N PRO A 416 3.45 7.03 38.03
CA PRO A 416 2.84 8.29 38.43
C PRO A 416 3.10 8.65 39.91
N THR A 417 3.49 7.69 40.76
CA THR A 417 3.62 7.92 42.21
C THR A 417 4.87 8.75 42.55
N THR A 418 5.90 8.65 41.73
CA THR A 418 7.16 9.38 41.88
C THR A 418 7.18 10.70 41.08
N ARG A 419 6.13 10.98 40.29
CA ARG A 419 6.11 12.03 39.25
C ARG A 419 4.93 12.97 39.41
N TYR A 420 5.07 13.95 40.29
CA TYR A 420 4.03 14.95 40.55
C TYR A 420 4.36 16.32 39.94
N ASN A 421 3.48 16.80 39.06
CA ASN A 421 3.50 18.16 38.49
C ASN A 421 4.80 18.56 37.76
N ASP A 422 5.50 17.57 37.20
CA ASP A 422 6.53 17.78 36.18
C ASP A 422 5.90 17.99 34.78
N LEU A 423 6.72 18.18 33.76
CA LEU A 423 6.26 18.40 32.38
C LEU A 423 5.41 17.23 31.84
N LEU A 424 5.81 15.98 32.08
CA LEU A 424 5.13 14.82 31.51
C LEU A 424 3.76 14.59 32.18
N ASP A 425 3.69 14.69 33.51
CA ASP A 425 2.42 14.66 34.25
C ASP A 425 1.47 15.77 33.79
N ARG A 426 1.99 16.99 33.60
CA ARG A 426 1.19 18.11 33.09
C ARG A 426 0.60 17.78 31.73
N VAL A 427 1.38 17.31 30.76
CA VAL A 427 0.91 16.90 29.42
C VAL A 427 -0.22 15.89 29.52
N LEU A 428 -0.10 14.88 30.38
CA LEU A 428 -1.15 13.88 30.58
C LEU A 428 -2.45 14.46 31.14
N ARG A 429 -2.37 15.47 32.02
CA ARG A 429 -3.55 16.14 32.59
C ARG A 429 -4.36 16.96 31.59
N HIS A 430 -3.76 17.42 30.49
CA HIS A 430 -4.45 18.17 29.43
C HIS A 430 -4.45 17.44 28.07
N ARG A 431 -4.26 16.11 28.07
CA ARG A 431 -4.25 15.28 26.86
C ARG A 431 -5.49 15.41 25.99
N ASP A 432 -6.68 15.59 26.58
CA ASP A 432 -7.93 15.78 25.84
C ASP A 432 -7.91 17.09 25.02
N ALA A 433 -7.33 18.16 25.59
CA ALA A 433 -7.17 19.44 24.89
C ALA A 433 -6.20 19.29 23.72
N ILE A 434 -5.03 18.67 23.93
CA ILE A 434 -4.05 18.44 22.86
C ILE A 434 -4.67 17.67 21.69
N ILE A 435 -5.33 16.54 21.98
CA ILE A 435 -5.90 15.68 20.93
C ILE A 435 -7.09 16.34 20.24
N SER A 436 -7.95 17.09 20.95
CA SER A 436 -9.07 17.79 20.30
C SER A 436 -8.63 18.93 19.38
N HIS A 437 -7.60 19.70 19.77
CA HIS A 437 -7.03 20.75 18.91
C HIS A 437 -6.33 20.15 17.68
N LEU A 438 -5.56 19.08 17.88
CA LEU A 438 -4.90 18.41 16.76
C LEU A 438 -5.91 17.75 15.81
N ASN A 439 -7.01 17.20 16.32
CA ASN A 439 -8.12 16.71 15.51
C ASN A 439 -8.77 17.84 14.68
N TRP A 440 -9.05 18.99 15.30
CA TRP A 440 -9.55 20.16 14.58
C TRP A 440 -8.59 20.61 13.48
N ALA A 441 -7.28 20.69 13.77
CA ALA A 441 -6.27 21.05 12.79
C ALA A 441 -6.21 20.06 11.61
N CYS A 442 -6.33 18.75 11.88
CA CYS A 442 -6.41 17.73 10.83
C CYS A 442 -7.64 17.90 9.94
N ILE A 443 -8.81 18.17 10.53
CA ILE A 443 -10.05 18.43 9.79
C ILE A 443 -9.91 19.70 8.93
N PHE A 444 -9.39 20.77 9.53
CA PHE A 444 -9.14 22.04 8.84
C PHE A 444 -8.20 21.84 7.64
N LEU A 445 -7.04 21.22 7.86
CA LEU A 445 -6.08 20.93 6.80
C LEU A 445 -6.68 20.03 5.72
N GLY A 446 -7.42 18.98 6.08
CA GLY A 446 -8.06 18.09 5.11
C GLY A 446 -9.03 18.81 4.18
N PHE A 447 -9.92 19.65 4.73
CA PHE A 447 -10.85 20.44 3.92
C PHE A 447 -10.15 21.50 3.05
N HIS A 448 -9.12 22.17 3.58
CA HIS A 448 -8.46 23.29 2.89
C HIS A 448 -7.21 22.87 2.09
N SER A 449 -6.94 21.57 1.97
CA SER A 449 -5.94 21.03 1.05
C SER A 449 -6.61 20.10 0.06
N PHE A 450 -7.02 18.90 0.48
CA PHE A 450 -7.66 17.90 -0.39
C PHE A 450 -8.99 18.40 -0.95
N GLY A 451 -9.77 19.19 -0.20
CA GLY A 451 -10.98 19.82 -0.74
C GLY A 451 -10.72 20.75 -1.92
N LEU A 452 -9.54 21.39 -2.00
CA LEU A 452 -9.15 22.23 -3.14
C LEU A 452 -8.85 21.41 -4.39
N TYR A 453 -8.32 20.18 -4.23
CA TYR A 453 -8.18 19.24 -5.35
C TYR A 453 -9.55 18.84 -5.91
N ILE A 454 -10.50 18.48 -5.04
CA ILE A 454 -11.87 18.16 -5.45
C ILE A 454 -12.53 19.36 -6.15
N HIS A 455 -12.34 20.57 -5.63
CA HIS A 455 -12.81 21.81 -6.26
C HIS A 455 -12.23 21.96 -7.67
N ASN A 456 -10.92 21.81 -7.83
CA ASN A 456 -10.24 21.91 -9.12
C ASN A 456 -10.72 20.85 -10.11
N ASP A 457 -10.82 19.58 -9.69
CA ASP A 457 -11.37 18.50 -10.51
C ASP A 457 -12.81 18.84 -10.96
N THR A 458 -13.62 19.39 -10.06
CA THR A 458 -15.01 19.78 -10.36
C THR A 458 -15.07 20.97 -11.31
N MET A 459 -14.29 22.03 -11.09
CA MET A 459 -14.29 23.21 -11.97
C MET A 459 -13.73 22.89 -13.36
N SER A 460 -12.67 22.07 -13.42
CA SER A 460 -12.13 21.56 -14.69
C SER A 460 -13.17 20.72 -15.43
N ALA A 461 -13.81 19.78 -14.74
CA ALA A 461 -14.88 18.96 -15.30
C ALA A 461 -16.10 19.80 -15.75
N LEU A 462 -16.39 20.91 -15.10
CA LEU A 462 -17.45 21.85 -15.50
C LEU A 462 -17.03 22.80 -16.65
N GLY A 463 -15.84 22.64 -17.23
CA GLY A 463 -15.33 23.52 -18.29
C GLY A 463 -15.05 24.94 -17.81
N ARG A 464 -14.76 25.12 -16.52
CA ARG A 464 -14.50 26.42 -15.88
C ARG A 464 -13.05 26.54 -15.39
N PRO A 465 -12.04 26.46 -16.27
CA PRO A 465 -10.63 26.52 -15.87
C PRO A 465 -10.25 27.86 -15.21
N GLN A 466 -10.96 28.95 -15.53
CA GLN A 466 -10.76 30.26 -14.90
C GLN A 466 -11.17 30.32 -13.42
N ASP A 467 -11.93 29.34 -12.93
CA ASP A 467 -12.38 29.26 -11.53
C ASP A 467 -11.58 28.24 -10.71
N MET A 468 -10.53 27.65 -11.32
CA MET A 468 -9.62 26.74 -10.65
C MET A 468 -8.58 27.50 -9.81
N PHE A 469 -8.11 26.86 -8.75
CA PHE A 469 -6.90 27.27 -8.05
C PHE A 469 -5.68 26.80 -8.86
N SER A 470 -5.09 27.70 -9.63
CA SER A 470 -3.94 27.43 -10.49
C SER A 470 -3.10 28.69 -10.69
N ASP A 471 -1.91 28.56 -11.28
CA ASP A 471 -1.05 29.70 -11.57
C ASP A 471 -1.62 30.67 -12.63
N THR A 472 -2.58 30.22 -13.45
CA THR A 472 -3.19 31.03 -14.52
C THR A 472 -4.57 31.59 -14.19
N ALA A 473 -5.18 31.14 -13.09
CA ALA A 473 -6.51 31.52 -12.64
C ALA A 473 -6.46 32.10 -11.22
N ILE A 474 -7.01 31.39 -10.22
CA ILE A 474 -6.97 31.83 -8.82
C ILE A 474 -5.66 31.33 -8.18
N GLN A 475 -4.69 32.22 -8.05
CA GLN A 475 -3.36 31.86 -7.57
C GLN A 475 -3.31 31.71 -6.04
N LEU A 476 -2.68 30.64 -5.56
CA LEU A 476 -2.31 30.45 -4.15
C LEU A 476 -0.80 30.28 -4.06
N GLN A 477 -0.07 31.39 -4.15
CA GLN A 477 1.39 31.36 -4.20
C GLN A 477 2.01 31.06 -2.82
N PRO A 478 3.06 30.21 -2.74
CA PRO A 478 3.79 29.94 -1.50
C PRO A 478 4.81 31.05 -1.19
N VAL A 479 4.31 32.27 -0.96
CA VAL A 479 5.12 33.50 -0.84
C VAL A 479 6.21 33.42 0.25
N PHE A 480 5.95 32.72 1.35
CA PHE A 480 6.95 32.55 2.41
C PHE A 480 8.11 31.66 1.96
N ALA A 481 7.85 30.59 1.21
CA ALA A 481 8.89 29.73 0.69
C ALA A 481 9.72 30.43 -0.39
N GLN A 482 9.06 31.19 -1.28
CA GLN A 482 9.74 32.02 -2.29
C GLN A 482 10.61 33.11 -1.62
N TRP A 483 10.15 33.72 -0.52
CA TRP A 483 10.95 34.67 0.26
C TRP A 483 12.21 34.04 0.87
N ILE A 484 12.10 32.81 1.39
CA ILE A 484 13.26 32.04 1.89
C ILE A 484 14.22 31.69 0.74
N GLN A 485 13.71 31.25 -0.42
CA GLN A 485 14.51 31.01 -1.62
C GLN A 485 15.33 32.26 -1.99
N ASN A 486 14.68 33.42 -2.07
CA ASN A 486 15.36 34.69 -2.37
C ASN A 486 16.42 35.05 -1.32
N THR A 487 16.13 34.84 -0.04
CA THR A 487 17.08 35.10 1.05
C THR A 487 18.34 34.23 0.93
N HIS A 488 18.18 32.96 0.59
CA HIS A 488 19.30 32.04 0.39
C HIS A 488 20.06 32.28 -0.91
N ALA A 489 19.35 32.63 -1.99
CA ALA A 489 19.96 32.99 -3.27
C ALA A 489 20.84 34.25 -3.17
N LEU A 490 20.41 35.24 -2.38
CA LEU A 490 21.14 36.48 -2.15
C LEU A 490 22.13 36.42 -0.98
N ALA A 491 22.26 35.27 -0.31
CA ALA A 491 23.16 35.14 0.84
C ALA A 491 24.65 35.36 0.50
N PRO A 492 25.19 34.84 -0.62
CA PRO A 492 26.60 35.04 -0.98
C PRO A 492 26.91 36.54 -1.11
N SER A 493 28.06 36.96 -0.61
CA SER A 493 28.50 38.38 -0.58
C SER A 493 27.64 39.35 0.25
N ALA A 494 26.51 38.91 0.84
CA ALA A 494 25.66 39.73 1.70
C ALA A 494 25.62 39.19 3.14
N THR A 495 24.79 38.18 3.43
CA THR A 495 24.68 37.56 4.76
C THR A 495 25.72 36.45 4.98
N ALA A 496 26.35 35.97 3.91
CA ALA A 496 27.47 35.04 3.92
C ALA A 496 28.64 35.58 3.06
N PRO A 497 29.40 36.59 3.52
CA PRO A 497 30.45 37.23 2.71
C PRO A 497 31.62 36.32 2.32
N GLY A 498 31.86 35.25 3.08
CA GLY A 498 32.91 34.27 2.78
C GLY A 498 32.50 33.19 1.77
N ALA A 499 31.21 33.07 1.43
CA ALA A 499 30.71 32.09 0.46
C ALA A 499 30.74 32.67 -0.95
N THR A 500 31.16 31.87 -1.94
CA THR A 500 31.21 32.32 -3.35
C THR A 500 29.91 32.03 -4.11
N ALA A 501 29.17 31.00 -3.71
CA ALA A 501 27.87 30.64 -4.27
C ALA A 501 26.88 30.26 -3.16
N SER A 502 25.60 30.16 -3.50
CA SER A 502 24.53 29.80 -2.57
C SER A 502 24.70 28.36 -2.05
N THR A 503 24.03 28.05 -0.94
CA THR A 503 24.08 26.70 -0.33
C THR A 503 23.58 25.61 -1.27
N SER A 504 22.64 25.93 -2.17
CA SER A 504 22.14 25.03 -3.21
C SER A 504 21.67 25.86 -4.42
N LEU A 505 21.83 25.32 -5.62
CA LEU A 505 21.31 25.96 -6.84
C LEU A 505 19.78 25.93 -6.92
N THR A 506 19.10 25.13 -6.08
CA THR A 506 17.63 25.05 -6.05
C THR A 506 16.95 26.35 -5.62
N TRP A 507 17.64 27.21 -4.85
CA TRP A 507 17.11 28.48 -4.36
C TRP A 507 17.00 29.57 -5.45
N GLY A 508 17.71 29.42 -6.58
CA GLY A 508 17.89 30.48 -7.58
C GLY A 508 19.19 31.28 -7.40
N GLY A 509 19.50 32.16 -8.37
CA GLY A 509 20.65 33.08 -8.32
C GLY A 509 22.00 32.54 -8.79
N GLY A 510 22.10 31.28 -9.21
CA GLY A 510 23.30 30.67 -9.81
C GLY A 510 23.02 30.10 -11.20
N ASP A 511 24.08 29.94 -12.00
CA ASP A 511 23.99 29.37 -13.35
C ASP A 511 23.61 27.88 -13.31
N LEU A 512 22.90 27.43 -14.36
CA LEU A 512 22.56 26.02 -14.58
C LEU A 512 23.83 25.16 -14.60
N VAL A 513 23.86 24.09 -13.81
CA VAL A 513 24.94 23.09 -13.88
C VAL A 513 24.47 21.88 -14.67
N ALA A 514 25.19 21.58 -15.75
CA ALA A 514 24.95 20.42 -16.61
C ALA A 514 26.22 19.59 -16.75
N VAL A 515 26.07 18.27 -16.74
CA VAL A 515 27.17 17.30 -16.88
C VAL A 515 26.74 16.24 -17.90
N GLY A 516 27.57 15.99 -18.91
CA GLY A 516 27.29 14.96 -19.93
C GLY A 516 25.98 15.17 -20.70
N GLY A 517 25.61 16.42 -20.99
CA GLY A 517 24.36 16.76 -21.70
C GLY A 517 23.08 16.62 -20.86
N LYS A 518 23.20 16.30 -19.57
CA LYS A 518 22.09 16.21 -18.61
C LYS A 518 22.15 17.34 -17.61
N VAL A 519 20.99 17.80 -17.16
CA VAL A 519 20.90 18.77 -16.07
C VAL A 519 21.26 18.11 -14.75
N ALA A 520 22.26 18.62 -14.04
CA ALA A 520 22.61 18.17 -12.70
C ALA A 520 21.67 18.80 -11.67
N LEU A 521 21.53 20.14 -11.69
CA LEU A 521 20.63 20.86 -10.81
C LEU A 521 20.25 22.22 -11.41
N LEU A 522 19.01 22.66 -11.18
CA LEU A 522 18.51 23.99 -11.56
C LEU A 522 17.59 24.56 -10.46
N PRO A 523 17.27 25.87 -10.51
CA PRO A 523 16.32 26.48 -9.57
C PRO A 523 14.98 25.77 -9.61
N ILE A 524 14.40 25.44 -8.46
CA ILE A 524 13.11 24.74 -8.39
C ILE A 524 12.02 25.80 -8.15
N PRO A 525 11.23 26.17 -9.17
CA PRO A 525 10.16 27.15 -8.99
C PRO A 525 9.06 26.56 -8.11
N LEU A 526 8.49 27.39 -7.23
CA LEU A 526 7.39 27.01 -6.34
C LEU A 526 6.14 27.82 -6.72
N GLY A 527 5.11 27.15 -7.23
CA GLY A 527 3.83 27.75 -7.65
C GLY A 527 2.63 27.27 -6.84
N THR A 528 1.43 27.45 -7.38
CA THR A 528 0.16 27.06 -6.74
C THR A 528 0.06 25.54 -6.53
N ALA A 529 0.56 24.74 -7.47
CA ALA A 529 0.64 23.29 -7.33
C ALA A 529 1.50 22.87 -6.13
N ASP A 530 2.66 23.52 -5.95
CA ASP A 530 3.55 23.28 -4.81
C ASP A 530 2.87 23.69 -3.50
N PHE A 531 2.14 24.81 -3.47
CA PHE A 531 1.37 25.22 -2.30
C PHE A 531 0.36 24.15 -1.86
N LEU A 532 -0.43 23.61 -2.79
CA LEU A 532 -1.45 22.61 -2.48
C LEU A 532 -0.83 21.30 -1.95
N VAL A 533 0.20 20.77 -2.61
CA VAL A 533 0.82 19.50 -2.21
C VAL A 533 1.56 19.60 -0.87
N HIS A 534 2.17 20.75 -0.55
CA HIS A 534 2.78 20.97 0.77
C HIS A 534 1.73 21.00 1.90
N HIS A 535 0.52 21.51 1.63
CA HIS A 535 -0.57 21.43 2.61
C HIS A 535 -1.13 20.01 2.73
N ILE A 536 -1.08 19.19 1.67
CA ILE A 536 -1.36 17.74 1.78
C ILE A 536 -0.31 17.06 2.66
N HIS A 537 0.99 17.35 2.49
CA HIS A 537 2.02 16.81 3.39
C HIS A 537 1.77 17.21 4.84
N ALA A 538 1.44 18.48 5.08
CA ALA A 538 1.08 18.95 6.41
C ALA A 538 -0.12 18.16 6.96
N PHE A 539 -1.18 18.00 6.18
CA PHE A 539 -2.36 17.21 6.56
C PHE A 539 -2.00 15.77 6.94
N THR A 540 -1.29 15.04 6.08
CA THR A 540 -0.97 13.62 6.31
C THR A 540 -0.01 13.42 7.49
N ILE A 541 0.96 14.33 7.68
CA ILE A 541 1.85 14.32 8.85
C ILE A 541 1.05 14.57 10.13
N HIS A 542 0.18 15.59 10.15
CA HIS A 542 -0.61 15.92 11.35
C HIS A 542 -1.57 14.78 11.73
N VAL A 543 -2.19 14.10 10.76
CA VAL A 543 -3.02 12.91 11.04
C VAL A 543 -2.19 11.76 11.58
N THR A 544 -0.98 11.52 11.03
CA THR A 544 -0.07 10.51 11.56
C THR A 544 0.31 10.83 13.01
N VAL A 545 0.66 12.08 13.31
CA VAL A 545 0.96 12.54 14.68
C VAL A 545 -0.28 12.42 15.58
N LEU A 546 -1.48 12.74 15.10
CA LEU A 546 -2.74 12.61 15.87
C LEU A 546 -2.94 11.18 16.35
N ILE A 547 -2.80 10.21 15.44
CA ILE A 547 -2.98 8.79 15.75
C ILE A 547 -1.93 8.32 16.75
N LEU A 548 -0.65 8.59 16.47
CA LEU A 548 0.47 8.15 17.28
C LEU A 548 0.46 8.80 18.68
N LEU A 549 0.30 10.11 18.75
CA LEU A 549 0.28 10.85 20.01
C LEU A 549 -0.94 10.47 20.86
N LYS A 550 -2.11 10.26 20.24
CA LYS A 550 -3.28 9.71 20.94
C LYS A 550 -2.98 8.32 21.51
N GLY A 551 -2.30 7.46 20.75
CA GLY A 551 -1.84 6.15 21.21
C GLY A 551 -0.98 6.24 22.48
N VAL A 552 -0.03 7.17 22.51
CA VAL A 552 0.86 7.40 23.67
C VAL A 552 0.11 7.96 24.88
N LEU A 553 -0.63 9.06 24.70
CA LEU A 553 -1.29 9.78 25.81
C LEU A 553 -2.45 9.00 26.45
N PHE A 554 -3.08 8.09 25.70
CA PHE A 554 -4.20 7.26 26.15
C PHE A 554 -3.81 5.79 26.35
N ALA A 555 -2.51 5.48 26.38
CA ALA A 555 -2.01 4.12 26.60
C ALA A 555 -2.36 3.60 28.01
N ARG A 556 -2.25 4.47 29.03
CA ARG A 556 -2.49 4.08 30.43
C ARG A 556 -3.96 4.05 30.83
N SER A 557 -4.74 5.01 30.33
CA SER A 557 -6.14 5.18 30.69
C SER A 557 -6.87 6.02 29.66
N SER A 558 -8.18 5.86 29.60
CA SER A 558 -9.10 6.69 28.83
C SER A 558 -10.42 6.81 29.57
N ARG A 559 -11.32 7.70 29.12
CA ARG A 559 -12.67 7.79 29.70
C ARG A 559 -13.48 6.49 29.53
N LEU A 560 -13.19 5.72 28.46
CA LEU A 560 -13.88 4.47 28.15
C LEU A 560 -13.32 3.27 28.94
N ILE A 561 -12.00 3.19 29.04
CA ILE A 561 -11.26 2.12 29.73
C ILE A 561 -10.28 2.79 30.70
N PRO A 562 -10.65 2.91 32.00
CA PRO A 562 -9.83 3.58 33.01
C PRO A 562 -8.55 2.81 33.37
N ASP A 563 -8.60 1.49 33.34
CA ASP A 563 -7.57 0.55 33.79
C ASP A 563 -6.74 -0.04 32.64
N LYS A 564 -6.67 0.67 31.50
CA LYS A 564 -6.04 0.19 30.27
C LYS A 564 -4.58 -0.26 30.45
N ALA A 565 -3.82 0.38 31.34
CA ALA A 565 -2.45 -0.02 31.65
C ALA A 565 -2.32 -1.49 32.07
N ASN A 566 -3.32 -2.05 32.75
CA ASN A 566 -3.33 -3.44 33.22
C ASN A 566 -3.52 -4.45 32.09
N LEU A 567 -4.13 -4.03 30.97
CA LEU A 567 -4.28 -4.84 29.76
C LEU A 567 -2.99 -4.92 28.94
N GLY A 568 -2.01 -4.07 29.27
CA GLY A 568 -0.71 -4.01 28.61
C GLY A 568 -0.70 -3.18 27.32
N PHE A 569 0.43 -3.21 26.61
CA PHE A 569 0.62 -2.43 25.38
C PHE A 569 -0.06 -3.06 24.16
N ARG A 570 0.01 -4.41 24.06
CA ARG A 570 -0.40 -5.20 22.89
C ARG A 570 -1.56 -6.12 23.25
N PHE A 571 -2.78 -5.67 23.02
CA PHE A 571 -4.01 -6.44 23.22
C PHE A 571 -5.09 -6.02 22.20
N PRO A 572 -6.03 -6.88 21.79
CA PRO A 572 -6.90 -6.60 20.64
C PRO A 572 -8.11 -5.69 20.94
N CYS A 573 -8.69 -5.82 22.15
CA CYS A 573 -9.85 -5.11 22.68
C CYS A 573 -10.05 -5.42 24.18
N ASP A 574 -10.95 -4.71 24.85
CA ASP A 574 -11.50 -5.01 26.19
C ASP A 574 -12.94 -5.55 26.05
N GLY A 575 -13.10 -6.52 25.14
CA GLY A 575 -14.40 -7.11 24.82
C GLY A 575 -15.35 -6.16 24.07
N PRO A 576 -16.65 -6.51 24.02
CA PRO A 576 -17.63 -5.82 23.21
C PRO A 576 -18.38 -4.71 23.93
N GLY A 577 -18.24 -4.69 25.26
CA GLY A 577 -19.03 -3.85 26.14
C GLY A 577 -18.79 -2.38 25.80
N ARG A 578 -19.65 -1.51 26.34
CA ARG A 578 -19.52 -0.05 26.16
C ARG A 578 -19.62 0.39 24.68
N GLY A 579 -20.28 -0.39 23.83
CA GLY A 579 -20.49 -0.09 22.41
C GLY A 579 -19.41 -0.63 21.46
N GLY A 580 -18.47 -1.46 21.95
CA GLY A 580 -17.36 -2.04 21.20
C GLY A 580 -16.04 -1.35 21.52
N THR A 581 -15.03 -2.13 21.93
CA THR A 581 -13.70 -1.59 22.34
C THR A 581 -12.56 -2.08 21.44
N CYS A 582 -12.87 -2.35 20.16
CA CYS A 582 -11.85 -2.73 19.18
C CYS A 582 -10.80 -1.63 19.02
N GLN A 583 -9.53 -2.03 18.84
CA GLN A 583 -8.42 -1.13 18.49
C GLN A 583 -8.14 -0.01 19.51
N VAL A 584 -8.43 -0.25 20.79
CA VAL A 584 -8.18 0.70 21.88
C VAL A 584 -6.76 0.65 22.42
N SER A 585 -5.99 -0.40 22.13
CA SER A 585 -4.60 -0.55 22.60
C SER A 585 -3.68 0.46 21.93
N ALA A 586 -2.55 0.79 22.57
CA ALA A 586 -1.57 1.67 21.95
C ALA A 586 -0.86 0.99 20.77
N TRP A 587 -0.71 -0.34 20.78
CA TRP A 587 -0.25 -1.11 19.63
C TRP A 587 -1.16 -0.91 18.40
N ASP A 588 -2.47 -0.88 18.59
CA ASP A 588 -3.41 -0.63 17.49
C ASP A 588 -3.31 0.80 16.93
N HIS A 589 -2.89 1.77 17.74
CA HIS A 589 -2.59 3.12 17.24
C HIS A 589 -1.30 3.13 16.41
N VAL A 590 -0.30 2.31 16.74
CA VAL A 590 0.88 2.08 15.88
C VAL A 590 0.45 1.43 14.56
N PHE A 591 -0.40 0.41 14.61
CA PHE A 591 -0.98 -0.24 13.43
C PHE A 591 -1.68 0.76 12.50
N LEU A 592 -2.55 1.63 13.03
CA LEU A 592 -3.20 2.69 12.23
C LEU A 592 -2.21 3.76 11.75
N GLY A 593 -1.23 4.10 12.59
CA GLY A 593 -0.18 5.07 12.28
C GLY A 593 0.70 4.62 11.11
N LEU A 594 0.93 3.31 10.94
CA LEU A 594 1.67 2.76 9.80
C LEU A 594 0.97 3.01 8.45
N PHE A 595 -0.37 2.91 8.38
CA PHE A 595 -1.11 3.22 7.14
C PHE A 595 -1.04 4.71 6.79
N TRP A 596 -1.11 5.59 7.80
CA TRP A 596 -1.03 7.04 7.59
C TRP A 596 0.40 7.51 7.30
N MET A 597 1.41 6.89 7.91
CA MET A 597 2.80 7.07 7.54
C MET A 597 3.02 6.65 6.09
N TYR A 598 2.51 5.48 5.69
CA TYR A 598 2.55 5.04 4.29
C TYR A 598 1.93 6.05 3.35
N ASN A 599 0.70 6.50 3.64
CA ASN A 599 0.02 7.51 2.84
C ASN A 599 0.85 8.81 2.75
N SER A 600 1.36 9.29 3.87
CA SER A 600 2.17 10.51 3.94
C SER A 600 3.46 10.41 3.12
N ILE A 601 4.23 9.34 3.30
CA ILE A 601 5.50 9.15 2.60
C ILE A 601 5.26 8.93 1.11
N SER A 602 4.24 8.13 0.73
CA SER A 602 3.85 7.92 -0.66
C SER A 602 3.56 9.24 -1.38
N VAL A 603 2.77 10.15 -0.78
CA VAL A 603 2.50 11.46 -1.40
C VAL A 603 3.80 12.28 -1.55
N VAL A 604 4.66 12.30 -0.53
CA VAL A 604 5.95 13.04 -0.61
C VAL A 604 6.85 12.51 -1.72
N ILE A 605 6.98 11.18 -1.87
CA ILE A 605 7.83 10.60 -2.92
C ILE A 605 7.22 10.73 -4.32
N PHE A 606 5.89 10.70 -4.45
CA PHE A 606 5.22 11.00 -5.73
C PHE A 606 5.40 12.46 -6.13
N HIS A 607 5.24 13.38 -5.17
CA HIS A 607 5.54 14.80 -5.37
C HIS A 607 6.98 15.00 -5.83
N PHE A 608 7.94 14.43 -5.11
CA PHE A 608 9.36 14.52 -5.46
C PHE A 608 9.61 13.97 -6.87
N SER A 609 9.18 12.74 -7.15
CA SER A 609 9.39 12.07 -8.45
C SER A 609 8.83 12.88 -9.61
N TRP A 610 7.61 13.39 -9.47
CA TRP A 610 6.96 14.16 -10.53
C TRP A 610 7.58 15.54 -10.68
N LYS A 611 7.81 16.27 -9.59
CA LYS A 611 8.45 17.59 -9.62
C LYS A 611 9.82 17.55 -10.27
N MET A 612 10.64 16.57 -9.90
CA MET A 612 11.98 16.44 -10.46
C MET A 612 11.95 16.09 -11.94
N GLN A 613 11.05 15.21 -12.41
CA GLN A 613 10.96 14.88 -13.84
C GLN A 613 10.34 15.99 -14.71
N SER A 614 9.44 16.79 -14.12
CA SER A 614 8.69 17.80 -14.85
C SER A 614 9.44 19.11 -14.98
N ASP A 615 10.07 19.56 -13.89
CA ASP A 615 10.59 20.92 -13.78
C ASP A 615 12.12 20.96 -13.58
N VAL A 616 12.79 19.81 -13.34
CA VAL A 616 14.23 19.79 -13.02
C VAL A 616 15.03 18.96 -14.03
N TRP A 617 14.88 17.64 -14.01
CA TRP A 617 15.64 16.71 -14.82
C TRP A 617 15.27 16.79 -16.30
N GLY A 618 16.28 16.63 -17.15
CA GLY A 618 16.14 16.81 -18.58
C GLY A 618 17.48 16.81 -19.31
N SER A 619 17.41 16.89 -20.63
CA SER A 619 18.59 17.09 -21.48
C SER A 619 18.79 18.57 -21.78
N ILE A 620 20.05 18.97 -21.97
CA ILE A 620 20.40 20.30 -22.45
C ILE A 620 20.88 20.22 -23.90
N SER A 621 20.36 21.10 -24.76
CA SER A 621 20.84 21.26 -26.14
C SER A 621 22.11 22.11 -26.21
N ASP A 622 22.83 22.05 -27.33
CA ASP A 622 24.02 22.89 -27.58
C ASP A 622 23.72 24.39 -27.53
N GLN A 623 22.45 24.79 -27.67
CA GLN A 623 21.97 26.17 -27.56
C GLN A 623 21.61 26.58 -26.12
N GLY A 624 21.82 25.69 -25.13
CA GLY A 624 21.51 25.93 -23.72
C GLY A 624 20.03 25.77 -23.35
N VAL A 625 19.17 25.32 -24.28
CA VAL A 625 17.75 25.07 -24.01
C VAL A 625 17.58 23.74 -23.31
N VAL A 626 16.90 23.74 -22.16
CA VAL A 626 16.57 22.55 -21.37
C VAL A 626 15.27 21.93 -21.89
N THR A 627 15.29 20.61 -22.11
CA THR A 627 14.10 19.81 -22.40
C THR A 627 13.85 18.86 -21.23
N HIS A 628 12.84 19.18 -20.40
CA HIS A 628 12.47 18.36 -19.25
C HIS A 628 11.86 17.02 -19.67
N ILE A 629 11.96 16.00 -18.80
CA ILE A 629 11.51 14.63 -19.11
C ILE A 629 10.01 14.60 -19.45
N THR A 630 9.18 15.35 -18.73
CA THR A 630 7.72 15.39 -18.95
C THR A 630 7.19 16.75 -19.40
N GLY A 631 8.07 17.64 -19.88
CA GLY A 631 7.68 18.92 -20.50
C GLY A 631 6.93 19.90 -19.59
N GLY A 632 7.22 19.95 -18.28
CA GLY A 632 6.64 20.94 -17.37
C GLY A 632 5.15 20.73 -17.04
N ASN A 633 4.62 19.52 -17.19
CA ASN A 633 3.21 19.20 -16.91
C ASN A 633 2.78 19.30 -15.43
N PHE A 634 3.71 19.48 -14.48
CA PHE A 634 3.39 19.48 -13.05
C PHE A 634 2.46 20.63 -12.65
N ALA A 635 2.64 21.81 -13.23
CA ALA A 635 1.84 23.00 -12.91
C ALA A 635 0.36 22.90 -13.31
N GLN A 636 0.01 22.03 -14.28
CA GLN A 636 -1.37 21.92 -14.80
C GLN A 636 -2.06 20.61 -14.40
N SER A 637 -1.32 19.49 -14.26
CA SER A 637 -1.91 18.15 -14.10
C SER A 637 -1.95 17.64 -12.65
N SER A 638 -1.24 18.27 -11.71
CA SER A 638 -1.07 17.76 -10.35
C SER A 638 -2.27 17.97 -9.41
N TYR A 639 -3.47 18.24 -9.93
CA TYR A 639 -4.68 18.59 -9.15
C TYR A 639 -5.73 17.47 -8.97
N GLY A 640 -5.46 16.20 -9.35
CA GLY A 640 -6.41 15.07 -9.14
C GLY A 640 -5.78 13.70 -8.80
N HIS A 641 -6.40 12.90 -7.89
CA HIS A 641 -6.02 11.50 -7.59
C HIS A 641 -7.12 10.65 -6.87
N ARG A 642 -7.18 9.32 -7.11
CA ARG A 642 -8.22 8.38 -6.57
C ARG A 642 -7.66 6.96 -6.26
N HIS A 643 -8.10 6.29 -5.16
CA HIS A 643 -7.68 4.93 -4.70
C HIS A 643 -8.86 4.06 -4.16
N PRO A 644 -8.78 2.70 -4.18
CA PRO A 644 -9.69 1.82 -3.41
C PRO A 644 -9.02 0.71 -2.52
N SER A 645 -9.75 0.16 -1.52
CA SER A 645 -9.31 -0.83 -0.50
C SER A 645 -10.27 -2.05 -0.29
N GLY A 646 -9.89 -3.02 0.58
CA GLY A 646 -10.16 -4.50 0.49
C GLY A 646 -11.18 -5.26 1.43
N ARG A 647 -10.83 -6.50 1.86
CA ARG A 647 -11.65 -7.74 2.21
C ARG A 647 -11.40 -8.41 3.62
N GLY A 648 -12.17 -9.47 4.00
CA GLY A 648 -11.72 -10.61 4.90
C GLY A 648 -12.75 -11.75 5.27
N TYR A 649 -12.29 -13.01 5.53
CA TYR A 649 -12.85 -14.12 6.40
C TYR A 649 -11.96 -15.41 6.42
N TRP A 650 -11.52 -16.00 7.58
CA TRP A 650 -10.61 -17.19 7.60
C TRP A 650 -10.65 -18.19 8.79
N GLN A 651 -11.29 -17.94 9.95
CA GLN A 651 -11.12 -18.80 11.15
C GLN A 651 -11.94 -20.11 11.10
N GLU A 652 -13.20 -20.09 10.64
CA GLU A 652 -14.05 -21.30 10.65
C GLU A 652 -13.59 -22.39 9.67
N LEU A 653 -12.86 -22.01 8.62
CA LEU A 653 -12.32 -22.96 7.64
C LEU A 653 -11.29 -23.92 8.26
N ILE A 654 -10.50 -23.48 9.24
CA ILE A 654 -9.44 -24.29 9.84
C ILE A 654 -10.01 -25.43 10.68
N GLU A 655 -11.14 -25.25 11.32
CA GLU A 655 -11.77 -26.27 12.16
C GLU A 655 -12.33 -27.43 11.32
N SER A 656 -12.91 -27.13 10.16
CA SER A 656 -13.34 -28.13 9.18
C SER A 656 -12.15 -28.94 8.61
N ILE A 657 -11.02 -28.27 8.35
CA ILE A 657 -9.79 -28.93 7.88
C ILE A 657 -9.23 -29.87 8.95
N VAL A 658 -9.22 -29.47 10.23
CA VAL A 658 -8.75 -30.31 11.35
C VAL A 658 -9.61 -31.56 11.53
N TRP A 659 -10.92 -31.44 11.35
CA TRP A 659 -11.82 -32.60 11.37
C TRP A 659 -11.45 -33.62 10.28
N ALA A 660 -11.19 -33.15 9.05
CA ALA A 660 -10.75 -34.02 7.95
C ALA A 660 -9.39 -34.70 8.23
N HIS A 661 -8.43 -33.98 8.81
CA HIS A 661 -7.11 -34.55 9.16
C HIS A 661 -7.20 -35.59 10.29
N ASN A 662 -8.06 -35.35 11.30
CA ASN A 662 -8.32 -36.32 12.36
C ASN A 662 -8.95 -37.60 11.82
N LYS A 663 -9.87 -37.48 10.85
CA LYS A 663 -10.51 -38.63 10.21
C LYS A 663 -9.51 -39.52 9.46
N LEU A 664 -8.48 -38.90 8.88
CA LEU A 664 -7.38 -39.58 8.17
C LEU A 664 -6.18 -39.94 9.06
N LYS A 665 -6.23 -39.66 10.38
CA LYS A 665 -5.13 -39.87 11.35
C LYS A 665 -3.80 -39.19 10.94
N VAL A 666 -3.89 -38.08 10.22
CA VAL A 666 -2.73 -37.25 9.82
C VAL A 666 -2.74 -35.88 10.51
N ALA A 667 -3.58 -35.71 11.54
CA ALA A 667 -3.57 -34.49 12.33
C ALA A 667 -2.25 -34.33 13.10
N PRO A 668 -1.63 -33.14 13.08
CA PRO A 668 -0.41 -32.89 13.84
C PRO A 668 -0.70 -32.88 15.35
N ALA A 669 0.29 -33.27 16.16
CA ALA A 669 0.19 -33.24 17.62
C ALA A 669 0.04 -31.80 18.18
N THR A 670 0.68 -30.83 17.53
CA THR A 670 0.47 -29.40 17.81
C THR A 670 -0.81 -28.94 17.15
N GLN A 671 -1.76 -28.42 17.94
CA GLN A 671 -3.08 -28.04 17.42
C GLN A 671 -3.00 -26.79 16.53
N PRO A 672 -3.47 -26.83 15.27
CA PRO A 672 -3.52 -25.65 14.42
C PRO A 672 -4.62 -24.69 14.89
N ARG A 673 -4.23 -23.43 15.07
CA ARG A 673 -5.09 -22.28 15.34
C ARG A 673 -4.85 -21.22 14.27
N ALA A 674 -5.85 -20.41 13.90
CA ALA A 674 -5.53 -19.24 13.10
C ALA A 674 -4.73 -18.22 13.94
N LEU A 675 -4.24 -17.22 13.23
CA LEU A 675 -3.55 -16.09 13.83
C LEU A 675 -4.44 -15.43 14.88
N SER A 676 -3.83 -15.02 16.00
CA SER A 676 -4.53 -14.16 16.96
C SER A 676 -4.97 -12.85 16.28
N ILE A 677 -5.95 -12.13 16.84
CA ILE A 677 -6.44 -10.87 16.26
C ILE A 677 -5.29 -9.88 16.01
N VAL A 678 -4.37 -9.76 16.98
CA VAL A 678 -3.19 -8.89 16.87
C VAL A 678 -2.23 -9.40 15.79
N GLN A 679 -2.00 -10.71 15.70
CA GLN A 679 -1.16 -11.30 14.64
C GLN A 679 -1.80 -11.10 13.25
N GLY A 680 -3.11 -11.27 13.11
CA GLY A 680 -3.83 -10.99 11.87
C GLY A 680 -3.69 -9.54 11.43
N ARG A 681 -3.80 -8.58 12.36
CA ARG A 681 -3.52 -7.16 12.12
C ARG A 681 -2.06 -6.93 11.70
N ALA A 682 -1.10 -7.54 12.41
CA ALA A 682 0.33 -7.41 12.12
C ALA A 682 0.70 -7.96 10.73
N VAL A 683 0.19 -9.14 10.39
CA VAL A 683 0.38 -9.77 9.08
C VAL A 683 -0.29 -8.91 7.99
N GLY A 684 -1.51 -8.43 8.22
CA GLY A 684 -2.23 -7.57 7.29
C GLY A 684 -1.48 -6.27 6.97
N VAL A 685 -1.03 -5.53 7.98
CA VAL A 685 -0.27 -4.28 7.77
C VAL A 685 1.10 -4.56 7.13
N THR A 686 1.76 -5.66 7.49
CA THR A 686 3.05 -6.04 6.88
C THR A 686 2.90 -6.30 5.39
N HIS A 687 1.90 -7.07 4.97
CA HIS A 687 1.65 -7.33 3.55
C HIS A 687 1.16 -6.10 2.80
N TYR A 688 0.37 -5.24 3.45
CA TYR A 688 -0.06 -3.96 2.86
C TYR A 688 1.13 -3.05 2.58
N LEU A 689 2.01 -2.85 3.56
CA LEU A 689 3.21 -2.02 3.42
C LEU A 689 4.19 -2.63 2.42
N LEU A 690 4.46 -3.94 2.50
CA LEU A 690 5.35 -4.62 1.56
C LEU A 690 4.83 -4.51 0.13
N GLY A 691 3.54 -4.79 -0.10
CA GLY A 691 2.91 -4.68 -1.41
C GLY A 691 2.97 -3.25 -1.94
N GLY A 692 2.51 -2.27 -1.17
CA GLY A 692 2.49 -0.87 -1.59
C GLY A 692 3.88 -0.28 -1.86
N ILE A 693 4.85 -0.54 -0.96
CA ILE A 693 6.23 -0.06 -1.12
C ILE A 693 6.92 -0.78 -2.29
N ALA A 694 6.77 -2.10 -2.44
CA ALA A 694 7.38 -2.85 -3.53
C ALA A 694 6.79 -2.45 -4.90
N THR A 695 5.48 -2.22 -4.99
CA THR A 695 4.85 -1.70 -6.21
C THR A 695 5.39 -0.31 -6.55
N THR A 696 5.49 0.59 -5.57
CA THR A 696 6.04 1.94 -5.79
C THR A 696 7.52 1.90 -6.15
N TRP A 697 8.30 1.02 -5.54
CA TRP A 697 9.72 0.81 -5.87
C TRP A 697 9.89 0.32 -7.32
N ALA A 698 9.13 -0.71 -7.71
CA ALA A 698 9.17 -1.24 -9.07
C ALA A 698 8.75 -0.19 -10.11
N PHE A 699 7.72 0.61 -9.79
CA PHE A 699 7.27 1.72 -10.62
C PHE A 699 8.36 2.80 -10.78
N SER A 700 8.97 3.24 -9.69
CA SER A 700 10.05 4.23 -9.70
C SER A 700 11.28 3.76 -10.48
N GLN A 701 11.62 2.48 -10.39
CA GLN A 701 12.70 1.86 -11.18
C GLN A 701 12.34 1.80 -12.67
N GLY A 702 11.13 1.34 -13.00
CA GLY A 702 10.64 1.27 -14.38
C GLY A 702 10.57 2.63 -15.08
N LEU A 703 10.13 3.68 -14.36
CA LEU A 703 10.13 5.06 -14.87
C LEU A 703 11.55 5.59 -15.13
N ALA A 704 12.51 5.25 -14.27
CA ALA A 704 13.89 5.70 -14.38
C ALA A 704 14.65 5.03 -15.55
N GLN A 705 14.33 3.76 -15.83
CA GLN A 705 15.13 2.92 -16.76
C GLN A 705 14.54 2.82 -18.17
N ASP A 706 13.22 2.92 -18.38
CA ASP A 706 12.60 2.64 -19.69
C ASP A 706 11.70 3.77 -20.23
N PRO A 707 12.09 4.43 -21.36
CA PRO A 707 11.22 5.35 -22.10
C PRO A 707 9.90 4.74 -22.57
N THR A 708 9.86 3.43 -22.84
CA THR A 708 8.68 2.72 -23.36
C THR A 708 7.62 2.52 -22.28
N THR A 709 8.03 2.09 -21.08
CA THR A 709 7.18 2.03 -19.89
C THR A 709 6.60 3.40 -19.56
N ARG A 710 7.40 4.49 -19.65
CA ARG A 710 6.89 5.86 -19.52
C ARG A 710 5.82 6.22 -20.56
N ARG A 711 6.03 5.89 -21.83
CA ARG A 711 5.06 6.14 -22.91
C ARG A 711 3.81 5.27 -22.82
N ILE A 712 3.93 4.02 -22.37
CA ILE A 712 2.79 3.11 -22.16
C ILE A 712 1.94 3.62 -21.00
N TRP A 713 2.54 4.03 -19.88
CA TRP A 713 1.77 4.56 -18.76
C TRP A 713 1.22 5.95 -19.01
N PHE A 714 1.95 6.81 -19.72
CA PHE A 714 1.38 8.05 -20.28
C PHE A 714 0.19 7.69 -21.19
N GLY A 715 0.37 6.74 -22.09
CA GLY A 715 -0.65 6.21 -23.00
C GLY A 715 -1.86 5.63 -22.29
N ILE A 716 -1.69 4.92 -21.17
CA ILE A 716 -2.78 4.36 -20.33
C ILE A 716 -3.46 5.48 -19.52
N ALA A 717 -2.69 6.45 -19.02
CA ALA A 717 -3.23 7.63 -18.34
C ALA A 717 -4.05 8.51 -19.31
N THR A 718 -3.67 8.56 -20.59
CA THR A 718 -4.42 9.22 -21.68
C THR A 718 -5.41 8.30 -22.39
N ALA A 719 -5.39 6.98 -22.16
CA ALA A 719 -6.23 6.00 -22.89
C ALA A 719 -7.72 6.12 -22.55
N HIS A 720 -8.10 6.91 -21.56
CA HIS A 720 -9.50 7.24 -21.30
C HIS A 720 -9.96 8.53 -22.00
N ASP A 721 -9.08 9.15 -22.78
CA ASP A 721 -9.32 10.36 -23.56
C ASP A 721 -9.06 10.11 -25.06
N PHE A 722 -9.68 9.05 -25.60
CA PHE A 722 -9.55 8.66 -27.01
C PHE A 722 -10.04 9.75 -27.98
N GLU A 723 -10.85 10.69 -27.52
CA GLU A 723 -11.44 11.73 -28.36
C GLU A 723 -10.51 12.93 -28.57
N SER A 724 -9.69 13.30 -27.57
CA SER A 724 -8.78 14.44 -27.69
C SER A 724 -7.47 14.11 -28.43
N HIS A 725 -7.04 12.84 -28.40
CA HIS A 725 -5.75 12.45 -28.96
C HIS A 725 -5.77 12.26 -30.49
N ASP A 726 -6.91 11.81 -31.07
CA ASP A 726 -6.95 11.31 -32.46
C ASP A 726 -7.97 12.02 -33.38
N ASP A 727 -8.61 13.12 -32.96
CA ASP A 727 -9.61 13.86 -33.77
C ASP A 727 -10.70 12.92 -34.36
N ILE A 728 -11.12 11.90 -33.60
CA ILE A 728 -12.03 10.86 -34.09
C ILE A 728 -13.44 11.43 -34.22
N THR A 729 -14.00 11.40 -35.43
CA THR A 729 -15.40 11.82 -35.67
C THR A 729 -16.40 10.86 -35.02
N GLU A 730 -17.56 11.37 -34.62
CA GLU A 730 -18.64 10.62 -33.95
C GLU A 730 -19.04 9.35 -34.74
N GLU A 731 -19.12 9.45 -36.07
CA GLU A 731 -19.44 8.31 -36.97
C GLU A 731 -18.42 7.16 -36.88
N ARG A 732 -17.12 7.49 -36.77
CA ARG A 732 -16.04 6.49 -36.69
C ARG A 732 -15.98 5.86 -35.30
N LEU A 733 -16.33 6.63 -34.26
CA LEU A 733 -16.53 6.13 -32.90
C LEU A 733 -17.69 5.12 -32.85
N TYR A 734 -18.83 5.41 -33.49
CA TYR A 734 -19.97 4.49 -33.57
C TYR A 734 -19.61 3.15 -34.24
N GLN A 735 -18.86 3.17 -35.35
CA GLN A 735 -18.43 1.95 -36.04
C GLN A 735 -17.46 1.11 -35.19
N ASN A 736 -16.53 1.75 -34.48
CA ASN A 736 -15.55 1.07 -33.63
C ASN A 736 -16.20 0.49 -32.36
N ILE A 737 -17.16 1.18 -31.75
CA ILE A 737 -17.93 0.69 -30.60
C ILE A 737 -18.85 -0.48 -31.00
N PHE A 738 -19.49 -0.39 -32.17
CA PHE A 738 -20.31 -1.48 -32.71
C PHE A 738 -19.46 -2.74 -32.93
N ALA A 739 -18.28 -2.61 -33.55
CA ALA A 739 -17.35 -3.71 -33.75
C ALA A 739 -16.82 -4.30 -32.42
N SER A 740 -16.55 -3.46 -31.42
CA SER A 740 -16.03 -3.91 -30.12
C SER A 740 -17.07 -4.66 -29.27
N HIS A 741 -18.36 -4.30 -29.35
CA HIS A 741 -19.43 -5.03 -28.64
C HIS A 741 -19.61 -6.47 -29.15
N PHE A 742 -19.55 -6.67 -30.47
CA PHE A 742 -19.57 -8.01 -31.06
C PHE A 742 -18.27 -8.78 -30.80
N GLY A 743 -17.13 -8.08 -30.83
CA GLY A 743 -15.82 -8.64 -30.45
C GLY A 743 -15.79 -9.12 -28.99
N GLN A 744 -16.42 -8.39 -28.08
CA GLN A 744 -16.48 -8.77 -26.65
C GLN A 744 -17.28 -10.05 -26.42
N LEU A 745 -18.42 -10.23 -27.10
CA LEU A 745 -19.18 -11.48 -27.05
C LEU A 745 -18.37 -12.66 -27.60
N ALA A 746 -17.65 -12.47 -28.70
CA ALA A 746 -16.74 -13.47 -29.25
C ALA A 746 -15.64 -13.85 -28.24
N ILE A 747 -15.06 -12.87 -27.54
CA ILE A 747 -14.06 -13.09 -26.48
C ILE A 747 -14.65 -13.85 -25.29
N ILE A 748 -15.87 -13.54 -24.85
CA ILE A 748 -16.53 -14.24 -23.74
C ILE A 748 -16.79 -15.71 -24.09
N PHE A 749 -17.27 -15.99 -25.32
CA PHE A 749 -17.46 -17.36 -25.77
C PHE A 749 -16.13 -18.11 -25.96
N LEU A 750 -15.09 -17.44 -26.46
CA LEU A 750 -13.74 -17.99 -26.56
C LEU A 750 -13.17 -18.34 -25.17
N TRP A 751 -13.32 -17.44 -24.20
CA TRP A 751 -12.89 -17.65 -22.82
C TRP A 751 -13.65 -18.80 -22.16
N THR A 752 -14.97 -18.87 -22.32
CA THR A 752 -15.81 -19.95 -21.78
C THR A 752 -15.45 -21.29 -22.42
N SER A 753 -15.22 -21.31 -23.75
CA SER A 753 -14.71 -22.47 -24.48
C SER A 753 -13.35 -22.93 -23.95
N GLY A 754 -12.43 -21.99 -23.69
CA GLY A 754 -11.11 -22.29 -23.12
C GLY A 754 -11.20 -22.96 -21.75
N ASN A 755 -12.07 -22.44 -20.86
CA ASN A 755 -12.29 -23.06 -19.56
C ASN A 755 -12.85 -24.48 -19.66
N LEU A 756 -13.84 -24.72 -20.53
CA LEU A 756 -14.41 -26.05 -20.73
C LEU A 756 -13.38 -27.02 -21.33
N PHE A 757 -12.55 -26.56 -22.26
CA PHE A 757 -11.45 -27.34 -22.81
C PHE A 757 -10.41 -27.71 -21.73
N HIS A 758 -10.03 -26.76 -20.88
CA HIS A 758 -9.09 -27.01 -19.77
C HIS A 758 -9.65 -28.03 -18.77
N VAL A 759 -10.93 -27.92 -18.42
CA VAL A 759 -11.60 -28.89 -17.53
C VAL A 759 -11.72 -30.26 -18.20
N ALA A 760 -12.04 -30.32 -19.49
CA ALA A 760 -12.10 -31.58 -20.25
C ALA A 760 -10.74 -32.29 -20.36
N TRP A 761 -9.65 -31.52 -20.50
CA TRP A 761 -8.31 -32.06 -20.74
C TRP A 761 -7.54 -32.38 -19.46
N GLN A 762 -7.72 -31.59 -18.40
CA GLN A 762 -6.92 -31.68 -17.15
C GLN A 762 -7.76 -31.83 -15.88
N GLY A 763 -9.09 -31.72 -15.97
CA GLY A 763 -9.99 -31.79 -14.83
C GLY A 763 -10.39 -33.21 -14.43
N ASN A 764 -10.86 -33.37 -13.21
CA ASN A 764 -11.35 -34.63 -12.63
C ASN A 764 -12.86 -34.84 -12.85
N PHE A 765 -13.42 -34.30 -13.96
CA PHE A 765 -14.86 -34.19 -14.17
C PHE A 765 -15.60 -35.53 -14.16
N GLU A 766 -15.05 -36.57 -14.78
CA GLU A 766 -15.67 -37.92 -14.78
C GLU A 766 -15.68 -38.56 -13.38
N SER A 767 -14.66 -38.29 -12.57
CA SER A 767 -14.63 -38.71 -11.16
C SER A 767 -15.63 -37.92 -10.33
N TRP A 768 -15.86 -36.66 -10.67
CA TRP A 768 -16.88 -35.83 -10.03
C TRP A 768 -18.31 -36.31 -10.31
N VAL A 769 -18.63 -36.71 -11.55
CA VAL A 769 -19.97 -37.23 -11.90
C VAL A 769 -20.36 -38.45 -11.05
N GLN A 770 -19.38 -39.23 -10.61
CA GLN A 770 -19.57 -40.41 -9.74
C GLN A 770 -19.78 -40.04 -8.26
N ASP A 771 -19.23 -38.91 -7.80
CA ASP A 771 -19.40 -38.40 -6.44
C ASP A 771 -19.57 -36.86 -6.45
N PRO A 772 -20.78 -36.37 -6.75
CA PRO A 772 -21.02 -34.96 -6.99
C PRO A 772 -20.86 -34.08 -5.73
N LEU A 773 -20.77 -34.70 -4.55
CA LEU A 773 -20.63 -34.02 -3.25
C LEU A 773 -19.27 -33.36 -3.04
N HIS A 774 -18.26 -33.67 -3.86
CA HIS A 774 -16.88 -33.20 -3.64
C HIS A 774 -16.32 -32.26 -4.73
N TRP A 775 -16.98 -32.04 -5.87
CA TRP A 775 -16.52 -31.11 -6.95
C TRP A 775 -17.70 -30.44 -7.73
N TRP A 776 -17.56 -30.00 -9.00
CA TRP A 776 -18.49 -29.05 -9.66
C TRP A 776 -19.34 -29.64 -10.83
N TYR A 777 -20.66 -29.36 -10.87
CA TYR A 777 -21.58 -29.79 -11.95
C TYR A 777 -21.63 -28.86 -13.16
N THR A 778 -21.59 -29.44 -14.36
CA THR A 778 -22.15 -28.81 -15.58
C THR A 778 -23.39 -29.56 -16.02
N ILE A 779 -24.50 -28.83 -16.22
CA ILE A 779 -25.83 -29.38 -16.45
C ILE A 779 -25.86 -30.24 -17.72
N GLY A 780 -25.85 -31.58 -17.54
CA GLY A 780 -26.14 -32.56 -18.58
C GLY A 780 -24.95 -33.13 -19.37
N LEU A 781 -23.71 -32.68 -19.13
CA LEU A 781 -22.50 -33.26 -19.74
C LEU A 781 -21.93 -34.31 -18.76
N ARG A 782 -21.58 -35.51 -19.24
CA ARG A 782 -21.20 -36.63 -18.35
C ARG A 782 -19.78 -37.15 -18.56
N THR A 783 -19.19 -36.87 -19.72
CA THR A 783 -17.81 -37.29 -20.05
C THR A 783 -16.94 -36.10 -20.46
N ASN A 784 -15.62 -36.29 -20.41
CA ASN A 784 -14.67 -35.29 -20.91
C ASN A 784 -14.89 -34.99 -22.41
N GLU A 785 -15.35 -35.99 -23.17
CA GLU A 785 -15.73 -35.84 -24.59
C GLU A 785 -16.95 -34.92 -24.79
N ASP A 786 -17.92 -34.95 -23.87
CA ASP A 786 -19.09 -34.07 -23.92
C ASP A 786 -18.68 -32.60 -23.64
N LEU A 787 -17.77 -32.37 -22.69
CA LEU A 787 -17.19 -31.05 -22.42
C LEU A 787 -16.34 -30.53 -23.59
N TYR A 788 -15.56 -31.41 -24.22
CA TYR A 788 -14.77 -31.07 -25.41
C TYR A 788 -15.66 -30.67 -26.59
N THR A 789 -16.74 -31.41 -26.82
CA THR A 789 -17.73 -31.10 -27.87
C THR A 789 -18.47 -29.79 -27.58
N GLY A 790 -18.81 -29.54 -26.30
CA GLY A 790 -19.39 -28.28 -25.85
C GLY A 790 -18.45 -27.08 -26.03
N ALA A 791 -17.14 -27.25 -25.79
CA ALA A 791 -16.13 -26.24 -26.05
C ALA A 791 -16.05 -25.90 -27.55
N LEU A 792 -15.98 -26.91 -28.43
CA LEU A 792 -15.98 -26.70 -29.89
C LEU A 792 -17.24 -25.99 -30.38
N PHE A 793 -18.40 -26.29 -29.81
CA PHE A 793 -19.65 -25.61 -30.13
C PHE A 793 -19.65 -24.14 -29.71
N LEU A 794 -19.12 -23.81 -28.53
CA LEU A 794 -18.96 -22.42 -28.08
C LEU A 794 -17.92 -21.66 -28.90
N LEU A 795 -16.88 -22.33 -29.37
CA LEU A 795 -15.90 -21.77 -30.31
C LEU A 795 -16.56 -21.44 -31.66
N PHE A 796 -17.44 -22.30 -32.16
CA PHE A 796 -18.23 -22.06 -33.36
C PHE A 796 -19.23 -20.90 -33.17
N LEU A 797 -19.88 -20.81 -32.00
CA LEU A 797 -20.75 -19.67 -31.65
C LEU A 797 -19.96 -18.37 -31.52
N SER A 798 -18.74 -18.39 -30.99
CA SER A 798 -17.83 -17.22 -30.97
C SER A 798 -17.60 -16.68 -32.38
N ALA A 799 -17.43 -17.55 -33.38
CA ALA A 799 -17.25 -17.17 -34.78
C ALA A 799 -18.52 -16.61 -35.45
N ILE A 800 -19.71 -16.99 -34.98
CA ILE A 800 -21.01 -16.62 -35.60
C ILE A 800 -21.71 -15.46 -34.88
N SER A 801 -21.29 -15.13 -33.65
CA SER A 801 -21.93 -14.10 -32.80
C SER A 801 -21.95 -12.68 -33.39
N LEU A 802 -21.33 -12.45 -34.57
CA LEU A 802 -21.45 -11.24 -35.38
C LEU A 802 -22.86 -10.99 -35.96
N ILE A 803 -23.82 -11.93 -35.85
CA ILE A 803 -25.17 -11.80 -36.43
C ILE A 803 -26.29 -12.10 -35.40
N ALA A 804 -26.83 -11.03 -34.80
CA ALA A 804 -28.17 -10.83 -34.19
C ALA A 804 -28.71 -11.65 -32.98
N GLY A 805 -29.34 -10.91 -32.02
CA GLY A 805 -30.55 -11.31 -31.29
C GLY A 805 -30.43 -12.11 -29.98
N LEU A 806 -29.92 -11.52 -28.89
CA LEU A 806 -29.32 -12.31 -27.79
C LEU A 806 -30.26 -12.91 -26.73
N PHE A 807 -31.25 -12.21 -26.16
CA PHE A 807 -31.90 -12.66 -24.90
C PHE A 807 -33.07 -13.66 -25.07
N GLY A 808 -34.04 -13.38 -25.94
CA GLY A 808 -35.20 -14.27 -26.14
C GLY A 808 -34.81 -15.61 -26.78
N VAL A 809 -33.92 -15.56 -27.78
CA VAL A 809 -33.45 -16.74 -28.51
C VAL A 809 -32.52 -17.61 -27.65
N SER A 810 -31.66 -17.00 -26.82
CA SER A 810 -30.79 -17.78 -25.90
C SER A 810 -31.59 -18.48 -24.80
N SER A 811 -32.61 -17.83 -24.22
CA SER A 811 -33.49 -18.48 -23.23
C SER A 811 -34.30 -19.63 -23.84
N LEU A 812 -34.72 -19.50 -25.12
CA LEU A 812 -35.37 -20.58 -25.85
C LEU A 812 -34.41 -21.74 -26.12
N ALA A 813 -33.17 -21.45 -26.53
CA ALA A 813 -32.14 -22.46 -26.75
C ALA A 813 -31.78 -23.19 -25.44
N TRP A 814 -31.72 -22.47 -24.32
CA TRP A 814 -31.48 -23.04 -23.00
C TRP A 814 -32.64 -23.93 -22.54
N THR A 815 -33.88 -23.51 -22.77
CA THR A 815 -35.06 -24.35 -22.54
C THR A 815 -34.97 -25.66 -23.34
N ARG A 816 -34.57 -25.57 -24.61
CA ARG A 816 -34.39 -26.75 -25.47
C ARG A 816 -33.34 -27.70 -24.89
N HIS A 817 -32.21 -27.18 -24.40
CA HIS A 817 -31.21 -28.00 -23.71
C HIS A 817 -31.78 -28.69 -22.46
N LEU A 818 -32.52 -27.94 -21.62
CA LEU A 818 -33.13 -28.49 -20.40
C LEU A 818 -34.10 -29.63 -20.72
N VAL A 819 -35.00 -29.43 -21.68
CA VAL A 819 -36.04 -30.40 -22.08
C VAL A 819 -35.47 -31.64 -22.76
N HIS A 820 -34.51 -31.47 -23.67
CA HIS A 820 -34.02 -32.58 -24.50
C HIS A 820 -32.79 -33.29 -23.94
N VAL A 821 -32.03 -32.66 -23.04
CA VAL A 821 -30.75 -33.20 -22.57
C VAL A 821 -30.72 -33.29 -21.04
N ALA A 822 -31.00 -32.19 -20.34
CA ALA A 822 -30.83 -32.15 -18.88
C ALA A 822 -31.88 -32.98 -18.12
N ILE A 823 -33.16 -32.89 -18.48
CA ILE A 823 -34.26 -33.62 -17.83
C ILE A 823 -34.15 -35.14 -18.07
N PRO A 824 -33.95 -35.63 -19.32
CA PRO A 824 -33.64 -37.04 -19.55
C PRO A 824 -32.38 -37.47 -18.79
N GLY A 825 -31.35 -36.62 -18.77
CA GLY A 825 -30.14 -36.80 -17.98
C GLY A 825 -30.40 -36.96 -16.49
N SER A 826 -31.29 -36.16 -15.88
CA SER A 826 -31.65 -36.35 -14.47
C SER A 826 -32.45 -37.63 -14.21
N ARG A 827 -33.04 -38.23 -15.26
CA ARG A 827 -33.81 -39.48 -15.17
C ARG A 827 -32.99 -40.72 -15.54
N GLY A 828 -31.67 -40.56 -15.72
CA GLY A 828 -30.76 -41.67 -16.03
C GLY A 828 -30.69 -42.04 -17.52
N GLU A 829 -31.32 -41.26 -18.39
CA GLU A 829 -31.25 -41.44 -19.85
C GLU A 829 -30.09 -40.62 -20.43
N SER A 830 -29.56 -41.07 -21.58
CA SER A 830 -28.44 -40.40 -22.27
C SER A 830 -28.87 -39.96 -23.66
N VAL A 831 -28.88 -38.65 -23.88
CA VAL A 831 -29.23 -38.01 -25.16
C VAL A 831 -28.00 -37.29 -25.69
N ARG A 832 -27.52 -37.72 -26.86
CA ARG A 832 -26.34 -37.23 -27.59
C ARG A 832 -26.72 -36.96 -29.05
N TRP A 833 -25.83 -36.32 -29.81
CA TRP A 833 -26.10 -35.96 -31.21
C TRP A 833 -26.51 -37.13 -32.11
N ASN A 834 -26.03 -38.34 -31.81
CA ASN A 834 -26.36 -39.55 -32.58
C ASN A 834 -27.74 -40.15 -32.29
N ASN A 835 -28.42 -39.77 -31.20
CA ASN A 835 -29.78 -40.23 -30.86
C ASN A 835 -30.74 -39.07 -30.49
N PHE A 836 -30.31 -37.81 -30.67
CA PHE A 836 -31.06 -36.60 -30.30
C PHE A 836 -32.43 -36.48 -30.98
N LEU A 837 -32.55 -36.99 -32.22
CA LEU A 837 -33.80 -36.96 -32.98
C LEU A 837 -34.69 -38.18 -32.71
N ASP A 838 -34.15 -39.23 -32.09
CA ASP A 838 -34.84 -40.50 -31.86
C ASP A 838 -35.41 -40.61 -30.44
N VAL A 839 -34.84 -39.88 -29.48
CA VAL A 839 -35.34 -39.82 -28.09
C VAL A 839 -36.34 -38.67 -27.94
N LEU A 840 -37.61 -39.03 -27.72
CA LEU A 840 -38.67 -38.05 -27.49
C LEU A 840 -38.55 -37.46 -26.07
N PRO A 841 -38.57 -36.13 -25.89
CA PRO A 841 -38.48 -35.51 -24.56
C PRO A 841 -39.74 -35.77 -23.70
N HIS A 842 -40.87 -36.10 -24.34
CA HIS A 842 -42.13 -36.44 -23.71
C HIS A 842 -42.77 -37.59 -24.51
N PRO A 843 -43.54 -38.52 -23.90
CA PRO A 843 -44.15 -39.66 -24.61
C PRO A 843 -45.02 -39.28 -25.81
N GLN A 844 -45.58 -38.07 -25.82
CA GLN A 844 -46.40 -37.53 -26.92
C GLN A 844 -45.61 -36.60 -27.88
N GLY A 845 -44.29 -36.50 -27.73
CA GLY A 845 -43.42 -35.63 -28.52
C GLY A 845 -43.85 -34.17 -28.50
N LEU A 846 -43.70 -33.49 -29.64
CA LEU A 846 -44.11 -32.08 -29.82
C LEU A 846 -45.59 -31.90 -30.20
N GLY A 847 -46.38 -32.97 -30.31
CA GLY A 847 -47.79 -32.91 -30.70
C GLY A 847 -48.65 -31.96 -29.85
N PRO A 848 -48.59 -32.05 -28.50
CA PRO A 848 -49.31 -31.14 -27.60
C PRO A 848 -48.95 -29.65 -27.74
N LEU A 849 -47.74 -29.34 -28.21
CA LEU A 849 -47.30 -27.96 -28.46
C LEU A 849 -48.13 -27.32 -29.59
N PHE A 850 -48.29 -28.02 -30.71
CA PHE A 850 -48.98 -27.53 -31.90
C PHE A 850 -50.51 -27.62 -31.80
N SER A 851 -51.04 -28.51 -30.96
CA SER A 851 -52.49 -28.61 -30.69
C SER A 851 -52.98 -27.69 -29.57
N GLY A 852 -52.10 -26.92 -28.93
CA GLY A 852 -52.43 -26.00 -27.84
C GLY A 852 -52.74 -26.69 -26.50
N GLN A 853 -52.48 -27.99 -26.37
CA GLN A 853 -52.76 -28.78 -25.17
C GLN A 853 -51.56 -28.80 -24.20
N TRP A 854 -51.00 -27.63 -23.88
CA TRP A 854 -49.74 -27.51 -23.15
C TRP A 854 -49.77 -28.06 -21.72
N ASN A 855 -50.97 -28.19 -21.13
CA ASN A 855 -51.15 -28.79 -19.81
C ASN A 855 -50.67 -30.26 -19.74
N LEU A 856 -50.64 -30.98 -20.87
CA LEU A 856 -50.13 -32.34 -20.95
C LEU A 856 -48.63 -32.43 -20.59
N TYR A 857 -47.84 -31.37 -20.85
CA TYR A 857 -46.41 -31.32 -20.51
C TYR A 857 -46.11 -31.13 -19.03
N ALA A 858 -47.13 -30.79 -18.22
CA ALA A 858 -47.03 -30.64 -16.77
C ALA A 858 -47.57 -31.86 -16.00
N GLN A 859 -48.19 -32.81 -16.69
CA GLN A 859 -48.80 -33.99 -16.07
C GLN A 859 -47.75 -35.02 -15.67
N ASN A 860 -47.95 -35.67 -14.52
CA ASN A 860 -47.05 -36.67 -13.94
C ASN A 860 -45.62 -36.11 -13.71
N PRO A 861 -45.46 -35.15 -12.79
CA PRO A 861 -44.15 -34.61 -12.38
C PRO A 861 -43.28 -35.67 -11.69
N ASP A 862 -41.98 -35.39 -11.60
CA ASP A 862 -41.06 -36.21 -10.80
C ASP A 862 -41.50 -36.23 -9.33
N SER A 863 -41.43 -37.40 -8.68
CA SER A 863 -41.84 -37.56 -7.29
C SER A 863 -40.84 -36.91 -6.32
N SER A 864 -41.25 -36.59 -5.10
CA SER A 864 -40.32 -36.10 -4.05
C SER A 864 -39.25 -37.13 -3.66
N SER A 865 -39.47 -38.41 -3.97
CA SER A 865 -38.50 -39.51 -3.82
C SER A 865 -37.66 -39.79 -5.08
N HIS A 866 -37.74 -38.94 -6.12
CA HIS A 866 -36.93 -39.09 -7.32
C HIS A 866 -35.44 -39.08 -6.98
N LEU A 867 -34.73 -40.09 -7.47
CA LEU A 867 -33.27 -40.18 -7.35
C LEU A 867 -32.62 -39.63 -8.62
N PHE A 868 -31.97 -38.48 -8.47
CA PHE A 868 -31.31 -37.75 -9.55
C PHE A 868 -30.25 -38.63 -10.25
N GLY A 869 -30.32 -38.67 -11.57
CA GLY A 869 -29.50 -39.54 -12.42
C GLY A 869 -30.08 -40.93 -12.64
N THR A 870 -31.28 -41.24 -12.15
CA THR A 870 -31.94 -42.55 -12.30
C THR A 870 -33.42 -42.41 -12.68
N SER A 871 -34.02 -43.49 -13.19
CA SER A 871 -35.45 -43.54 -13.52
C SER A 871 -36.35 -43.79 -12.30
N GLN A 872 -35.75 -44.05 -11.12
CA GLN A 872 -36.49 -44.36 -9.91
C GLN A 872 -37.19 -43.11 -9.36
N GLY A 873 -38.53 -43.11 -9.38
CA GLY A 873 -39.36 -41.99 -8.95
C GLY A 873 -39.46 -40.85 -9.97
N ALA A 874 -38.99 -41.07 -11.21
CA ALA A 874 -39.08 -40.13 -12.33
C ALA A 874 -40.49 -40.10 -12.94
N GLY A 875 -40.96 -38.91 -13.28
CA GLY A 875 -42.21 -38.66 -13.99
C GLY A 875 -42.01 -38.49 -15.50
N THR A 876 -43.06 -38.02 -16.18
CA THR A 876 -43.02 -37.73 -17.63
C THR A 876 -43.09 -36.24 -17.93
N ALA A 877 -43.43 -35.38 -16.97
CA ALA A 877 -43.54 -33.95 -17.18
C ALA A 877 -42.21 -33.33 -17.66
N ILE A 878 -42.29 -32.30 -18.50
CA ILE A 878 -41.11 -31.55 -18.98
C ILE A 878 -41.20 -30.05 -18.68
N LEU A 879 -42.39 -29.55 -18.36
CA LEU A 879 -42.63 -28.16 -18.00
C LEU A 879 -43.57 -28.12 -16.80
N THR A 880 -43.07 -27.74 -15.63
CA THR A 880 -43.87 -27.73 -14.39
C THR A 880 -43.79 -26.37 -13.68
N LEU A 881 -44.59 -26.21 -12.62
CA LEU A 881 -44.51 -25.07 -11.70
C LEU A 881 -44.76 -25.58 -10.27
N LEU A 882 -43.97 -26.58 -9.85
CA LEU A 882 -44.14 -27.26 -8.56
C LEU A 882 -43.75 -26.35 -7.39
N GLY A 883 -42.72 -25.53 -7.58
CA GLY A 883 -42.14 -24.71 -6.52
C GLY A 883 -41.30 -25.54 -5.52
N GLY A 884 -40.51 -24.84 -4.72
CA GLY A 884 -39.59 -25.47 -3.75
C GLY A 884 -38.35 -26.11 -4.40
N PHE A 885 -37.61 -26.91 -3.62
CA PHE A 885 -36.38 -27.55 -4.05
C PHE A 885 -36.52 -29.07 -4.12
N HIS A 886 -35.83 -29.67 -5.09
CA HIS A 886 -35.72 -31.12 -5.19
C HIS A 886 -35.02 -31.68 -3.93
N PRO A 887 -35.60 -32.64 -3.20
CA PRO A 887 -35.10 -33.05 -1.88
C PRO A 887 -33.64 -33.56 -1.86
N GLN A 888 -33.22 -34.29 -2.90
CA GLN A 888 -31.84 -34.79 -3.01
C GLN A 888 -30.82 -33.72 -3.47
N THR A 889 -31.14 -32.93 -4.51
CA THR A 889 -30.18 -31.99 -5.10
C THR A 889 -30.19 -30.61 -4.46
N GLN A 890 -31.22 -30.31 -3.64
CA GLN A 890 -31.43 -29.02 -2.99
C GLN A 890 -31.40 -27.83 -3.98
N SER A 891 -31.90 -28.08 -5.20
CA SER A 891 -31.97 -27.10 -6.29
C SER A 891 -33.38 -27.03 -6.88
N LEU A 892 -33.67 -25.99 -7.66
CA LEU A 892 -34.93 -25.88 -8.40
C LEU A 892 -35.13 -27.09 -9.31
N TRP A 893 -36.38 -27.54 -9.45
CA TRP A 893 -36.73 -28.61 -10.38
C TRP A 893 -36.33 -28.22 -11.81
N LEU A 894 -35.64 -29.12 -12.53
CA LEU A 894 -35.22 -28.86 -13.91
C LEU A 894 -36.41 -28.53 -14.83
N THR A 895 -37.55 -29.15 -14.58
CA THR A 895 -38.83 -28.92 -15.29
C THR A 895 -39.45 -27.56 -14.97
N ASP A 896 -39.27 -27.03 -13.75
CA ASP A 896 -39.68 -25.66 -13.39
C ASP A 896 -38.76 -24.63 -14.06
N MET A 897 -37.44 -24.90 -14.10
CA MET A 897 -36.49 -24.03 -14.80
C MET A 897 -36.74 -24.01 -16.31
N ALA A 898 -37.04 -25.16 -16.91
CA ALA A 898 -37.43 -25.24 -18.32
C ALA A 898 -38.68 -24.41 -18.60
N HIS A 899 -39.70 -24.48 -17.74
CA HIS A 899 -40.90 -23.65 -17.85
C HIS A 899 -40.57 -22.15 -17.74
N HIS A 900 -39.77 -21.73 -16.76
CA HIS A 900 -39.40 -20.33 -16.58
C HIS A 900 -38.61 -19.77 -17.78
N HIS A 901 -37.62 -20.51 -18.28
CA HIS A 901 -36.85 -20.08 -19.43
C HIS A 901 -37.69 -20.02 -20.72
N LEU A 902 -38.69 -20.90 -20.86
CA LEU A 902 -39.64 -20.85 -21.97
C LEU A 902 -40.52 -19.62 -21.87
N ALA A 903 -41.06 -19.34 -20.68
CA ALA A 903 -41.90 -18.16 -20.43
C ALA A 903 -41.12 -16.86 -20.66
N ILE A 904 -39.89 -16.76 -20.16
CA ILE A 904 -38.96 -15.64 -20.40
C ILE A 904 -38.71 -15.47 -21.90
N ALA A 905 -38.44 -16.56 -22.62
CA ALA A 905 -38.22 -16.51 -24.06
C ALA A 905 -39.43 -15.92 -24.79
N PHE A 906 -40.65 -16.39 -24.47
CA PHE A 906 -41.88 -15.84 -25.05
C PHE A 906 -42.09 -14.37 -24.69
N ILE A 907 -41.90 -13.99 -23.42
CA ILE A 907 -42.05 -12.60 -22.96
C ILE A 907 -41.09 -11.67 -23.72
N PHE A 908 -39.81 -12.01 -23.82
CA PHE A 908 -38.82 -11.16 -24.48
C PHE A 908 -38.97 -11.18 -26.01
N LEU A 909 -39.40 -12.30 -26.61
CA LEU A 909 -39.73 -12.34 -28.03
C LEU A 909 -40.93 -11.44 -28.34
N VAL A 910 -42.01 -11.48 -27.54
CA VAL A 910 -43.17 -10.61 -27.70
C VAL A 910 -42.83 -9.14 -27.41
N ALA A 911 -42.10 -8.86 -26.32
CA ALA A 911 -41.66 -7.52 -25.96
C ALA A 911 -40.78 -6.87 -27.04
N GLY A 912 -39.94 -7.67 -27.72
CA GLY A 912 -39.16 -7.20 -28.87
C GLY A 912 -40.02 -6.71 -30.04
N HIS A 913 -41.26 -7.18 -30.16
CA HIS A 913 -42.23 -6.74 -31.18
C HIS A 913 -43.18 -5.64 -30.69
N MET A 914 -43.12 -5.25 -29.41
CA MET A 914 -43.94 -4.15 -28.86
C MET A 914 -43.43 -2.77 -29.28
N TYR A 915 -42.17 -2.65 -29.72
CA TYR A 915 -41.57 -1.41 -30.18
C TYR A 915 -41.43 -1.40 -31.71
N ARG A 916 -41.71 -0.24 -32.32
CA ARG A 916 -41.78 -0.10 -33.76
C ARG A 916 -40.44 -0.41 -34.42
N THR A 917 -40.40 -1.47 -35.23
CA THR A 917 -39.24 -1.84 -36.06
C THR A 917 -39.46 -1.42 -37.53
N ASN A 918 -38.50 -1.72 -38.42
CA ASN A 918 -38.63 -1.50 -39.87
C ASN A 918 -39.82 -2.22 -40.51
N PHE A 919 -40.43 -3.20 -39.82
CA PHE A 919 -41.64 -3.88 -40.26
C PHE A 919 -42.94 -3.11 -39.93
N GLY A 920 -42.84 -1.95 -39.28
CA GLY A 920 -43.97 -1.05 -39.00
C GLY A 920 -44.91 -1.49 -37.87
N ILE A 921 -44.63 -2.62 -37.20
CA ILE A 921 -45.40 -3.19 -36.09
C ILE A 921 -44.78 -2.72 -34.76
N GLY A 922 -45.60 -2.25 -33.81
CA GLY A 922 -45.19 -1.80 -32.46
C GLY A 922 -45.33 -0.29 -32.22
N HIS A 923 -45.13 0.15 -30.98
CA HIS A 923 -45.22 1.55 -30.55
C HIS A 923 -43.88 2.29 -30.73
N SER A 924 -43.94 3.58 -31.04
CA SER A 924 -42.77 4.47 -31.08
C SER A 924 -42.29 4.78 -29.66
N ILE A 925 -41.02 4.52 -29.35
CA ILE A 925 -40.42 4.86 -28.04
C ILE A 925 -40.45 6.38 -27.81
N LYS A 926 -40.27 7.17 -28.88
CA LYS A 926 -40.36 8.64 -28.83
C LYS A 926 -41.75 9.08 -28.37
N ASP A 927 -42.79 8.56 -29.01
CA ASP A 927 -44.18 8.94 -28.69
C ASP A 927 -44.57 8.46 -27.27
N LEU A 928 -44.07 7.31 -26.83
CA LEU A 928 -44.28 6.80 -25.46
C LEU A 928 -43.63 7.70 -24.40
N LEU A 929 -42.39 8.14 -24.61
CA LEU A 929 -41.70 9.04 -23.69
C LEU A 929 -42.34 10.44 -23.68
N ASP A 930 -42.71 10.96 -24.85
CA ASP A 930 -43.34 12.29 -24.95
C ASP A 930 -44.77 12.32 -24.39
N ALA A 931 -45.49 11.19 -24.41
CA ALA A 931 -46.82 11.05 -23.80
C ALA A 931 -46.77 10.90 -22.27
N HIS A 932 -45.60 10.66 -21.68
CA HIS A 932 -45.47 10.43 -20.24
C HIS A 932 -45.52 11.74 -19.43
N ILE A 933 -46.73 12.11 -19.00
CA ILE A 933 -46.97 13.25 -18.11
C ILE A 933 -47.32 12.73 -16.70
N PRO A 934 -46.53 13.08 -15.67
CA PRO A 934 -46.74 12.54 -14.33
C PRO A 934 -48.01 13.14 -13.66
N PRO A 935 -48.79 12.32 -12.92
CA PRO A 935 -50.13 12.66 -12.45
C PRO A 935 -50.21 13.84 -11.46
N GLY A 936 -49.07 14.34 -10.95
CA GLY A 936 -49.02 15.44 -9.98
C GLY A 936 -48.41 16.75 -10.49
N GLY A 937 -47.98 16.85 -11.76
CA GLY A 937 -47.34 18.06 -12.33
C GLY A 937 -46.00 18.48 -11.70
N ARG A 938 -45.51 17.76 -10.68
CA ARG A 938 -44.31 18.11 -9.89
C ARG A 938 -42.97 17.84 -10.58
N LEU A 939 -42.96 17.13 -11.70
CA LEU A 939 -41.78 16.78 -12.50
C LEU A 939 -41.72 17.55 -13.83
N GLY A 940 -42.32 18.74 -13.90
CA GLY A 940 -42.34 19.59 -15.09
C GLY A 940 -42.96 18.88 -16.30
N ARG A 941 -42.31 18.99 -17.46
CA ARG A 941 -42.66 18.32 -18.72
C ARG A 941 -42.41 16.81 -18.76
N GLY A 942 -42.03 16.18 -17.65
CA GLY A 942 -41.84 14.73 -17.58
C GLY A 942 -40.69 14.22 -18.45
N HIS A 943 -40.95 13.22 -19.29
CA HIS A 943 -39.92 12.59 -20.16
C HIS A 943 -39.84 13.22 -21.57
N LYS A 944 -40.51 14.35 -21.80
CA LYS A 944 -40.54 14.99 -23.12
C LYS A 944 -39.15 15.42 -23.59
N GLY A 945 -38.75 15.00 -24.79
CA GLY A 945 -37.41 15.25 -25.36
C GLY A 945 -36.32 14.27 -24.94
N LEU A 946 -36.61 13.36 -24.00
CA LEU A 946 -35.64 12.39 -23.47
C LEU A 946 -35.21 11.36 -24.53
N TYR A 947 -36.08 11.02 -25.49
CA TYR A 947 -35.73 10.11 -26.59
C TYR A 947 -34.56 10.64 -27.42
N ASP A 948 -34.63 11.91 -27.81
CA ASP A 948 -33.58 12.54 -28.60
C ASP A 948 -32.32 12.74 -27.72
N THR A 949 -32.46 13.06 -26.43
CA THR A 949 -31.32 13.17 -25.49
C THR A 949 -30.61 11.83 -25.25
N ILE A 950 -31.34 10.72 -25.16
CA ILE A 950 -30.75 9.38 -25.04
C ILE A 950 -30.08 8.99 -26.36
N ASN A 951 -30.72 9.19 -27.51
CA ASN A 951 -30.16 8.75 -28.78
C ASN A 951 -28.93 9.56 -29.22
N ASN A 952 -28.85 10.83 -28.84
CA ASN A 952 -27.73 11.70 -29.19
C ASN A 952 -26.55 11.64 -28.20
N SER A 953 -26.59 10.78 -27.17
CA SER A 953 -25.45 10.59 -26.25
C SER A 953 -25.14 9.12 -26.02
N LEU A 954 -23.98 8.69 -26.51
CA LEU A 954 -23.42 7.36 -26.23
C LEU A 954 -23.13 7.14 -24.75
N HIS A 955 -22.66 8.17 -24.04
CA HIS A 955 -22.39 8.05 -22.61
C HIS A 955 -23.66 7.89 -21.79
N PHE A 956 -24.76 8.52 -22.19
CA PHE A 956 -26.03 8.32 -21.50
C PHE A 956 -26.60 6.91 -21.75
N GLN A 957 -26.53 6.42 -22.99
CA GLN A 957 -26.91 5.05 -23.32
C GLN A 957 -26.07 4.02 -22.56
N LEU A 958 -24.74 4.18 -22.57
CA LEU A 958 -23.82 3.28 -21.89
C LEU A 958 -24.00 3.36 -20.37
N GLY A 959 -24.19 4.56 -19.82
CA GLY A 959 -24.49 4.77 -18.41
C GLY A 959 -25.76 4.02 -17.97
N LEU A 960 -26.85 4.14 -18.73
CA LEU A 960 -28.11 3.43 -18.47
C LEU A 960 -27.98 1.91 -18.64
N ALA A 961 -27.23 1.45 -19.65
CA ALA A 961 -26.98 0.04 -19.88
C ALA A 961 -26.14 -0.60 -18.77
N LEU A 962 -25.05 0.06 -18.35
CA LEU A 962 -24.22 -0.37 -17.23
C LEU A 962 -25.00 -0.34 -15.90
N ALA A 963 -25.80 0.70 -15.65
CA ALA A 963 -26.64 0.74 -14.45
C ALA A 963 -27.60 -0.46 -14.40
N SER A 964 -28.29 -0.72 -15.52
CA SER A 964 -29.21 -1.86 -15.66
C SER A 964 -28.48 -3.20 -15.47
N LEU A 965 -27.34 -3.38 -16.12
CA LEU A 965 -26.54 -4.61 -16.02
C LEU A 965 -25.97 -4.82 -14.62
N GLY A 966 -25.53 -3.75 -13.96
CA GLY A 966 -25.04 -3.79 -12.57
C GLY A 966 -26.15 -4.23 -11.61
N VAL A 967 -27.35 -3.66 -11.73
CA VAL A 967 -28.52 -4.06 -10.93
C VAL A 967 -28.89 -5.52 -11.19
N ILE A 968 -29.00 -5.93 -12.45
CA ILE A 968 -29.34 -7.31 -12.82
C ILE A 968 -28.27 -8.28 -12.29
N THR A 969 -26.98 -7.95 -12.39
CA THR A 969 -25.89 -8.80 -11.90
C THR A 969 -25.95 -8.96 -10.37
N SER A 970 -26.25 -7.89 -9.64
CA SER A 970 -26.44 -7.95 -8.19
C SER A 970 -27.70 -8.75 -7.81
N LEU A 971 -28.81 -8.56 -8.54
CA LEU A 971 -30.05 -9.31 -8.36
C LEU A 971 -29.86 -10.81 -8.62
N VAL A 972 -29.15 -11.18 -9.69
CA VAL A 972 -28.82 -12.57 -10.01
C VAL A 972 -27.95 -13.18 -8.91
N ALA A 973 -26.99 -12.43 -8.36
CA ALA A 973 -26.20 -12.90 -7.21
C ALA A 973 -27.11 -13.22 -6.02
N GLN A 974 -28.06 -12.33 -5.70
CA GLN A 974 -29.02 -12.53 -4.60
C GLN A 974 -29.93 -13.73 -4.84
N HIS A 975 -30.44 -13.89 -6.07
CA HIS A 975 -31.29 -15.03 -6.42
C HIS A 975 -30.54 -16.36 -6.44
N MET A 976 -29.28 -16.41 -6.87
CA MET A 976 -28.48 -17.64 -6.80
C MET A 976 -28.24 -18.13 -5.37
N TYR A 977 -28.23 -17.20 -4.40
CA TYR A 977 -28.18 -17.54 -2.99
C TYR A 977 -29.54 -18.06 -2.47
N SER A 978 -30.65 -17.41 -2.84
CA SER A 978 -31.99 -17.75 -2.31
C SER A 978 -32.72 -18.87 -3.06
N LEU A 979 -32.39 -19.09 -4.33
CA LEU A 979 -33.01 -20.05 -5.25
C LEU A 979 -31.91 -20.79 -6.03
N PRO A 980 -31.25 -21.79 -5.40
CA PRO A 980 -30.18 -22.55 -6.06
C PRO A 980 -30.69 -23.23 -7.34
N ALA A 981 -30.17 -22.82 -8.48
CA ALA A 981 -30.58 -23.34 -9.80
C ALA A 981 -29.73 -24.53 -10.27
N TYR A 982 -28.56 -24.77 -9.66
CA TYR A 982 -27.65 -25.84 -10.05
C TYR A 982 -27.78 -27.01 -9.09
N ALA A 983 -27.91 -28.23 -9.61
CA ALA A 983 -27.99 -29.43 -8.78
C ALA A 983 -26.77 -29.55 -7.85
N PHE A 984 -27.03 -29.81 -6.56
CA PHE A 984 -26.03 -29.97 -5.50
C PHE A 984 -25.25 -28.70 -5.11
N ILE A 985 -25.44 -27.55 -5.76
CA ILE A 985 -24.69 -26.32 -5.41
C ILE A 985 -25.00 -25.81 -4.01
N ALA A 986 -26.20 -26.07 -3.50
CA ALA A 986 -26.60 -25.72 -2.14
C ALA A 986 -25.87 -26.55 -1.07
N GLN A 987 -25.18 -27.61 -1.47
CA GLN A 987 -24.35 -28.45 -0.60
C GLN A 987 -22.88 -28.00 -0.61
N ASP A 988 -22.49 -27.11 -1.54
CA ASP A 988 -21.16 -26.47 -1.61
C ASP A 988 -21.24 -24.98 -1.26
N PHE A 989 -21.20 -24.69 0.03
CA PHE A 989 -21.27 -23.34 0.58
C PHE A 989 -20.12 -22.44 0.13
N THR A 990 -18.94 -23.01 -0.13
CA THR A 990 -17.76 -22.23 -0.55
C THR A 990 -17.97 -21.69 -1.94
N THR A 991 -18.42 -22.53 -2.86
CA THR A 991 -18.76 -22.16 -4.22
C THR A 991 -19.90 -21.15 -4.27
N GLN A 992 -20.95 -21.36 -3.47
CA GLN A 992 -22.09 -20.44 -3.41
C GLN A 992 -21.67 -19.05 -2.90
N ALA A 993 -20.85 -19.00 -1.83
CA ALA A 993 -20.31 -17.74 -1.30
C ALA A 993 -19.33 -17.06 -2.27
N ALA A 994 -18.48 -17.83 -2.96
CA ALA A 994 -17.53 -17.32 -3.94
C ALA A 994 -18.26 -16.71 -5.16
N LEU A 995 -19.27 -17.39 -5.69
CA LEU A 995 -20.07 -16.92 -6.83
C LEU A 995 -20.90 -15.69 -6.45
N TYR A 996 -21.52 -15.68 -5.28
CA TYR A 996 -22.22 -14.50 -4.75
C TYR A 996 -21.26 -13.30 -4.67
N THR A 997 -20.13 -13.49 -4.00
CA THR A 997 -19.12 -12.45 -3.78
C THR A 997 -18.56 -11.93 -5.10
N HIS A 998 -18.19 -12.83 -6.01
CA HIS A 998 -17.67 -12.50 -7.33
C HIS A 998 -18.66 -11.65 -8.15
N ARG A 999 -19.94 -12.06 -8.22
CA ARG A 999 -20.97 -11.31 -8.95
C ARG A 999 -21.28 -9.96 -8.30
N GLN A 1000 -21.23 -9.86 -6.96
CA GLN A 1000 -21.38 -8.57 -6.27
C GLN A 1000 -20.18 -7.62 -6.49
N TYR A 1001 -18.97 -8.13 -6.70
CA TYR A 1001 -17.83 -7.30 -7.11
C TYR A 1001 -17.96 -6.79 -8.54
N ILE A 1002 -18.35 -7.66 -9.47
CA ILE A 1002 -18.60 -7.27 -10.87
C ILE A 1002 -19.73 -6.24 -10.94
N ALA A 1003 -20.84 -6.46 -10.23
CA ALA A 1003 -21.96 -5.52 -10.18
C ALA A 1003 -21.52 -4.13 -9.69
N ARG A 1004 -20.68 -4.05 -8.66
CA ARG A 1004 -20.14 -2.77 -8.15
C ARG A 1004 -19.21 -2.09 -9.14
N PHE A 1005 -18.36 -2.86 -9.83
CA PHE A 1005 -17.47 -2.31 -10.86
C PHE A 1005 -18.27 -1.71 -12.03
N ILE A 1006 -19.24 -2.45 -12.54
CA ILE A 1006 -20.14 -2.01 -13.62
C ILE A 1006 -20.95 -0.78 -13.18
N MET A 1007 -21.48 -0.77 -11.95
CA MET A 1007 -22.23 0.35 -11.41
C MET A 1007 -21.37 1.62 -11.28
N THR A 1008 -20.09 1.47 -10.94
CA THR A 1008 -19.15 2.61 -10.90
C THR A 1008 -18.94 3.18 -12.31
N GLY A 1009 -18.81 2.33 -13.33
CA GLY A 1009 -18.77 2.74 -14.74
C GLY A 1009 -20.05 3.47 -15.17
N ALA A 1010 -21.22 3.01 -14.71
CA ALA A 1010 -22.50 3.66 -14.98
C ALA A 1010 -22.55 5.11 -14.48
N PHE A 1011 -22.13 5.35 -13.24
CA PHE A 1011 -22.06 6.70 -12.68
C PHE A 1011 -20.99 7.57 -13.35
N ALA A 1012 -19.86 6.98 -13.75
CA ALA A 1012 -18.82 7.70 -14.49
C ALA A 1012 -19.36 8.19 -15.85
N HIS A 1013 -19.96 7.33 -16.66
CA HIS A 1013 -20.53 7.73 -17.94
C HIS A 1013 -21.77 8.63 -17.81
N GLY A 1014 -22.61 8.42 -16.79
CA GLY A 1014 -23.71 9.36 -16.47
C GLY A 1014 -23.19 10.76 -16.13
N THR A 1015 -22.06 10.85 -15.42
CA THR A 1015 -21.41 12.13 -15.11
C THR A 1015 -20.85 12.79 -16.38
N ILE A 1016 -20.19 12.02 -17.26
CA ILE A 1016 -19.69 12.54 -18.54
C ILE A 1016 -20.84 13.05 -19.41
N PHE A 1017 -21.99 12.36 -19.46
CA PHE A 1017 -23.18 12.85 -20.16
C PHE A 1017 -23.62 14.22 -19.65
N PHE A 1018 -23.78 14.39 -18.33
CA PHE A 1018 -24.22 15.68 -17.77
C PHE A 1018 -23.24 16.84 -18.00
N ILE A 1019 -21.96 16.51 -18.22
CA ILE A 1019 -20.91 17.49 -18.47
C ILE A 1019 -20.82 17.85 -19.95
N ARG A 1020 -20.79 16.85 -20.83
CA ARG A 1020 -20.39 17.00 -22.24
C ARG A 1020 -21.57 17.04 -23.19
N ASP A 1021 -22.55 16.15 -23.00
CA ASP A 1021 -23.61 15.88 -23.98
C ASP A 1021 -24.97 16.47 -23.58
N TYR A 1022 -25.13 16.89 -22.33
CA TYR A 1022 -26.40 17.44 -21.83
C TYR A 1022 -26.65 18.85 -22.40
N ASN A 1023 -27.72 19.00 -23.18
CA ASN A 1023 -28.19 20.28 -23.68
C ASN A 1023 -29.33 20.83 -22.80
N PRO A 1024 -29.15 21.97 -22.09
CA PRO A 1024 -30.18 22.56 -21.24
C PRO A 1024 -31.43 23.02 -21.99
N GLU A 1025 -31.30 23.54 -23.21
CA GLU A 1025 -32.45 24.01 -24.01
C GLU A 1025 -33.31 22.83 -24.48
N GLN A 1026 -32.68 21.74 -24.91
CA GLN A 1026 -33.37 20.52 -25.32
C GLN A 1026 -34.11 19.86 -24.14
N ASN A 1027 -33.58 20.01 -22.92
CA ASN A 1027 -34.09 19.39 -21.71
C ASN A 1027 -34.88 20.36 -20.80
N GLU A 1028 -35.28 21.52 -21.32
CA GLU A 1028 -35.94 22.56 -20.54
C GLU A 1028 -37.20 22.04 -19.83
N ASP A 1029 -37.24 22.25 -18.51
CA ASP A 1029 -38.31 21.85 -17.59
C ASP A 1029 -38.67 20.34 -17.65
N ASN A 1030 -37.80 19.49 -18.17
CA ASN A 1030 -38.00 18.03 -18.14
C ASN A 1030 -37.40 17.39 -16.87
N VAL A 1031 -37.57 16.08 -16.71
CA VAL A 1031 -37.12 15.36 -15.51
C VAL A 1031 -35.62 15.53 -15.20
N LEU A 1032 -34.77 15.65 -16.22
CA LEU A 1032 -33.32 15.83 -16.04
C LEU A 1032 -33.00 17.25 -15.54
N ALA A 1033 -33.62 18.28 -16.11
CA ALA A 1033 -33.48 19.66 -15.64
C ALA A 1033 -33.92 19.79 -14.17
N ARG A 1034 -35.06 19.17 -13.82
CA ARG A 1034 -35.57 19.17 -12.44
C ARG A 1034 -34.63 18.42 -11.48
N MET A 1035 -34.01 17.32 -11.91
CA MET A 1035 -33.01 16.63 -11.09
C MET A 1035 -31.80 17.53 -10.78
N LEU A 1036 -31.35 18.32 -11.77
CA LEU A 1036 -30.25 19.28 -11.60
C LEU A 1036 -30.65 20.46 -10.69
N ASP A 1037 -31.87 20.97 -10.80
CA ASP A 1037 -32.40 22.04 -9.94
C ASP A 1037 -32.45 21.61 -8.46
N HIS A 1038 -32.71 20.33 -8.20
CA HIS A 1038 -32.84 19.77 -6.84
C HIS A 1038 -31.62 18.98 -6.37
N LYS A 1039 -30.49 19.06 -7.08
CA LYS A 1039 -29.30 18.22 -6.84
C LYS A 1039 -28.76 18.33 -5.40
N GLU A 1040 -28.78 19.51 -4.80
CA GLU A 1040 -28.28 19.73 -3.44
C GLU A 1040 -29.12 18.96 -2.40
N ALA A 1041 -30.44 19.02 -2.54
CA ALA A 1041 -31.36 18.29 -1.67
C ALA A 1041 -31.23 16.78 -1.87
N ILE A 1042 -31.13 16.32 -3.12
CA ILE A 1042 -30.96 14.90 -3.45
C ILE A 1042 -29.65 14.36 -2.86
N ILE A 1043 -28.53 15.05 -3.09
CA ILE A 1043 -27.20 14.63 -2.60
C ILE A 1043 -27.16 14.64 -1.07
N SER A 1044 -27.72 15.66 -0.42
CA SER A 1044 -27.77 15.76 1.03
C SER A 1044 -28.56 14.60 1.65
N HIS A 1045 -29.75 14.29 1.12
CA HIS A 1045 -30.58 13.18 1.61
C HIS A 1045 -29.95 11.82 1.35
N LEU A 1046 -29.36 11.61 0.16
CA LEU A 1046 -28.64 10.36 -0.14
C LEU A 1046 -27.41 10.20 0.74
N SER A 1047 -26.67 11.28 1.01
CA SER A 1047 -25.51 11.27 1.89
C SER A 1047 -25.90 10.97 3.33
N TRP A 1048 -26.98 11.56 3.85
CA TRP A 1048 -27.55 11.22 5.15
C TRP A 1048 -28.01 9.75 5.20
N ALA A 1049 -28.74 9.28 4.18
CA ALA A 1049 -29.22 7.91 4.11
C ALA A 1049 -28.06 6.89 4.04
N ILE A 1050 -27.01 7.17 3.27
CA ILE A 1050 -25.83 6.30 3.14
C ILE A 1050 -25.01 6.30 4.44
N HIS A 1051 -24.83 7.46 5.09
CA HIS A 1051 -24.16 7.51 6.40
C HIS A 1051 -24.96 6.76 7.46
N PHE A 1052 -26.29 6.94 7.49
CA PHE A 1052 -27.16 6.19 8.39
C PHE A 1052 -27.09 4.69 8.10
N LEU A 1053 -27.33 4.23 6.87
CA LEU A 1053 -27.30 2.81 6.53
C LEU A 1053 -25.90 2.19 6.76
N GLY A 1054 -24.84 2.87 6.35
CA GLY A 1054 -23.46 2.38 6.43
C GLY A 1054 -22.97 2.25 7.87
N PHE A 1055 -23.09 3.30 8.68
CA PHE A 1055 -22.62 3.27 10.07
C PHE A 1055 -23.53 2.47 11.00
N HIS A 1056 -24.85 2.47 10.76
CA HIS A 1056 -25.78 1.70 11.57
C HIS A 1056 -25.65 0.20 11.28
N THR A 1057 -25.64 -0.21 10.00
CA THR A 1057 -25.46 -1.63 9.62
C THR A 1057 -24.10 -2.16 10.09
N LEU A 1058 -23.03 -1.38 9.93
CA LEU A 1058 -21.71 -1.74 10.44
C LEU A 1058 -21.72 -1.87 11.98
N GLY A 1059 -22.34 -0.92 12.68
CA GLY A 1059 -22.48 -0.98 14.14
C GLY A 1059 -23.29 -2.19 14.62
N LEU A 1060 -24.29 -2.62 13.87
CA LEU A 1060 -25.13 -3.79 14.15
C LEU A 1060 -24.42 -5.11 13.83
N CYS A 1061 -23.70 -5.22 12.71
CA CYS A 1061 -22.85 -6.38 12.43
C CYS A 1061 -21.77 -6.50 13.51
N VAL A 1062 -21.11 -5.40 13.85
CA VAL A 1062 -20.13 -5.35 14.94
C VAL A 1062 -20.78 -5.78 16.26
N HIS A 1063 -22.03 -5.40 16.54
CA HIS A 1063 -22.77 -5.84 17.73
C HIS A 1063 -23.13 -7.34 17.71
N ASN A 1064 -23.61 -7.88 16.59
CA ASN A 1064 -24.05 -9.29 16.51
C ASN A 1064 -22.88 -10.27 16.44
N ASP A 1065 -21.79 -9.90 15.75
CA ASP A 1065 -20.53 -10.66 15.72
C ASP A 1065 -19.91 -10.72 17.10
N VAL A 1066 -20.03 -9.61 17.83
CA VAL A 1066 -19.71 -9.52 19.25
C VAL A 1066 -20.54 -10.51 20.06
N MET A 1067 -21.87 -10.51 19.97
CA MET A 1067 -22.73 -11.37 20.82
C MET A 1067 -22.49 -12.86 20.54
N LEU A 1068 -22.19 -13.24 19.29
CA LEU A 1068 -21.72 -14.58 18.91
C LEU A 1068 -20.35 -14.91 19.52
N ALA A 1069 -19.39 -13.99 19.43
CA ALA A 1069 -18.05 -14.19 19.98
C ALA A 1069 -18.03 -14.36 21.51
N PHE A 1070 -19.06 -13.88 22.23
CA PHE A 1070 -19.21 -14.06 23.68
C PHE A 1070 -20.06 -15.27 24.08
N GLY A 1071 -20.49 -16.10 23.13
CA GLY A 1071 -21.30 -17.28 23.42
C GLY A 1071 -22.67 -16.96 23.99
N THR A 1072 -23.17 -15.74 23.75
CA THR A 1072 -24.53 -15.29 24.11
C THR A 1072 -25.33 -14.98 22.85
N PRO A 1073 -25.56 -15.97 21.96
CA PRO A 1073 -26.29 -15.75 20.71
C PRO A 1073 -27.73 -15.26 20.95
N GLU A 1074 -28.31 -15.54 22.12
CA GLU A 1074 -29.65 -15.08 22.51
C GLU A 1074 -29.76 -13.56 22.69
N LYS A 1075 -28.64 -12.85 22.77
CA LYS A 1075 -28.59 -11.38 22.91
C LYS A 1075 -28.27 -10.64 21.62
N GLN A 1076 -28.16 -11.35 20.50
CA GLN A 1076 -28.06 -10.71 19.19
C GLN A 1076 -29.25 -9.79 18.96
N ILE A 1077 -28.99 -8.59 18.46
CA ILE A 1077 -30.04 -7.71 17.96
C ILE A 1077 -30.46 -8.28 16.60
N LEU A 1078 -31.55 -9.05 16.63
CA LEU A 1078 -32.20 -9.49 15.42
C LEU A 1078 -32.92 -8.28 14.82
N ILE A 1079 -32.39 -7.76 13.71
CA ILE A 1079 -33.17 -6.85 12.87
C ILE A 1079 -33.93 -7.71 11.91
N GLU A 1080 -35.21 -7.87 12.18
CA GLU A 1080 -36.13 -8.38 11.20
C GLU A 1080 -36.24 -7.32 10.10
N PRO A 1081 -35.90 -7.68 8.84
CA PRO A 1081 -36.03 -6.74 7.76
C PRO A 1081 -37.51 -6.68 7.39
N ILE A 1082 -38.35 -6.05 8.23
CA ILE A 1082 -39.82 -6.06 8.12
C ILE A 1082 -40.26 -5.69 6.70
N PHE A 1083 -39.60 -4.71 6.06
CA PHE A 1083 -39.85 -4.36 4.67
C PHE A 1083 -39.40 -5.41 3.66
N ALA A 1084 -38.27 -6.10 3.88
CA ALA A 1084 -37.86 -7.22 3.03
C ALA A 1084 -38.73 -8.47 3.25
N GLN A 1085 -39.26 -8.68 4.46
CA GLN A 1085 -40.26 -9.70 4.76
C GLN A 1085 -41.60 -9.36 4.09
N TRP A 1086 -41.96 -8.07 4.03
CA TRP A 1086 -43.13 -7.57 3.29
C TRP A 1086 -42.97 -7.71 1.77
N ILE A 1087 -41.76 -7.45 1.25
CA ILE A 1087 -41.43 -7.71 -0.15
C ILE A 1087 -41.45 -9.22 -0.43
N GLN A 1088 -40.88 -10.05 0.44
CA GLN A 1088 -40.99 -11.52 0.34
C GLN A 1088 -42.44 -12.00 0.43
N SER A 1089 -43.29 -11.37 1.26
CA SER A 1089 -44.72 -11.70 1.36
C SER A 1089 -45.50 -11.34 0.10
N ALA A 1090 -45.17 -10.20 -0.52
CA ALA A 1090 -45.72 -9.75 -1.80
C ALA A 1090 -45.25 -10.62 -3.00
N HIS A 1091 -44.08 -11.29 -2.90
CA HIS A 1091 -43.56 -12.21 -3.92
C HIS A 1091 -44.11 -13.66 -3.80
N GLY A 1092 -45.26 -13.84 -3.13
CA GLY A 1092 -46.04 -15.09 -3.21
C GLY A 1092 -46.13 -15.92 -1.93
N LYS A 1093 -45.59 -15.46 -0.80
CA LYS A 1093 -45.67 -16.17 0.49
C LYS A 1093 -47.12 -16.43 0.94
N THR A 1094 -48.05 -15.54 0.57
CA THR A 1094 -49.51 -15.72 0.76
C THR A 1094 -50.11 -16.82 -0.12
N SER A 1095 -49.55 -17.07 -1.30
CA SER A 1095 -50.00 -18.09 -2.24
C SER A 1095 -49.53 -19.51 -1.88
N TYR A 1096 -48.53 -19.62 -0.99
CA TYR A 1096 -47.93 -20.88 -0.53
C TYR A 1096 -48.25 -21.19 0.95
N GLU A 1097 -49.33 -20.61 1.50
CA GLU A 1097 -49.84 -20.85 2.87
C GLU A 1097 -48.87 -20.53 4.02
N PHE A 1098 -47.90 -19.63 3.82
CA PHE A 1098 -47.04 -19.15 4.90
C PHE A 1098 -47.61 -17.90 5.58
N ASP A 1099 -47.45 -17.80 6.91
CA ASP A 1099 -47.92 -16.66 7.71
C ASP A 1099 -47.25 -15.34 7.29
N VAL A 1100 -48.06 -14.28 7.22
CA VAL A 1100 -47.71 -13.00 6.58
C VAL A 1100 -46.69 -12.18 7.38
N LEU A 1101 -46.58 -12.41 8.69
CA LEU A 1101 -45.76 -11.59 9.59
C LEU A 1101 -44.93 -12.39 10.63
N LEU A 1102 -45.04 -13.73 10.68
CA LEU A 1102 -44.27 -14.59 11.59
C LEU A 1102 -43.94 -15.94 10.93
N SER A 1103 -42.93 -16.64 11.45
CA SER A 1103 -42.71 -18.05 11.07
C SER A 1103 -43.91 -18.89 11.48
N SER A 1104 -44.55 -19.56 10.52
CA SER A 1104 -45.63 -20.51 10.79
C SER A 1104 -45.14 -21.62 11.75
N THR A 1105 -45.89 -21.85 12.83
CA THR A 1105 -45.62 -22.91 13.82
C THR A 1105 -45.82 -24.32 13.26
N SER A 1106 -46.39 -24.43 12.06
CA SER A 1106 -46.53 -25.69 11.31
C SER A 1106 -45.51 -25.83 10.17
N GLY A 1107 -44.58 -24.88 10.02
CA GLY A 1107 -43.59 -24.87 8.95
C GLY A 1107 -42.51 -25.97 9.11
N PRO A 1108 -42.03 -26.58 8.00
CA PRO A 1108 -40.99 -27.62 8.05
C PRO A 1108 -39.71 -27.18 8.78
N THR A 1109 -39.38 -25.90 8.71
CA THR A 1109 -38.24 -25.27 9.40
C THR A 1109 -38.40 -25.17 10.91
N PHE A 1110 -39.62 -25.02 11.44
CA PHE A 1110 -39.87 -25.05 12.89
C PHE A 1110 -39.83 -26.49 13.44
N ASN A 1111 -40.23 -27.47 12.62
CA ASN A 1111 -40.18 -28.90 12.98
C ASN A 1111 -38.79 -29.53 12.82
N ALA A 1112 -37.84 -28.83 12.19
CA ALA A 1112 -36.48 -29.32 11.96
C ALA A 1112 -35.49 -28.95 13.09
N GLY A 1113 -35.91 -28.17 14.10
CA GLY A 1113 -35.10 -27.77 15.25
C GLY A 1113 -34.51 -26.37 15.12
#